data_AF-V9KI00-F1
#
_entry.id   AF-V9KI00-F1
#
_cell.length_a   1.000
_cell.length_b   1.000
_cell.length_c   1.000
_cell.angle_alpha   90.00
_cell.angle_beta   90.00
_cell.angle_gamma   90.00
#
_symmetry.space_group_name_H-M   'P 1'
#
loop_
_entity.id
_entity.type
_entity.pdbx_description
1 polymer ?
#
loop_
_entity_poly.entity_id
_entity_poly.type
_entity_poly.pdbx_seq_one_letter_code
_entity_poly.pdbx_strand_id
1 'polypeptide(L)'
;MRRKLGDIHGIHGLKRIFKDVKKAARKHDQDDFLGNVIIKLQDLPYTPADEWYPLEPRTETYPDRGQCHLQLKIIHQQRDTTLSKEQAVFSIYRRLLQQFIQFDGTQKQTTYRLGETELSTLATSILSLHATQNDISQFHQDLAQWLVYSKLYQHVQVNFLSLLQHLASIQYQWPQVTLQPWEKQELAESFRSFLDYGILLVQNYRNVFPLTDPKATDRLQSLLRVLVQIWKMTAFHELCSPVSDLQTRLDDAIKSGTIDSYRLQKQELQSSVKSEEEAVKSLVLLVEQLNLDLENNRKIWHKSFMWTAKINLFDITYLKLQELIFEDIREQVVSIGGGKSEGTVEGLFHLYLQLKHLKHQHIYFSKSDSTLPLDAFHTWFSEPLPKWLQAVYNATVQMVHRAVQKDQLEAIGERTKHSTSAVDIATCFSKIQTTWVQLNWPDPEESFVVMVKLTEDMCNIALMYCRLLKARAEDLSVKGCRATSSENSKINSVISLRLCVVLNNMEQLRVIISHLPAQLDWEGLKEDMTDRIEVEQIQNTLHTQLQTTKSSVNKEIKSVLQTLAQKLHMDIKIHIQHLAASSHSVPLSDMINPLMNFLVTEFAYMDTNLVQENFQRYDTHSVSIKIHLYLYFSLLSIKNI
;
A
#
# COMPACT_ATOMS: atom_id res chain seq x y z
N MET A 1 33.05 -52.86 54.16
CA MET A 1 33.42 -51.93 55.25
C MET A 1 32.73 -52.35 56.54
N ARG A 2 33.49 -52.78 57.56
CA ARG A 2 32.97 -53.01 58.93
C ARG A 2 32.52 -51.67 59.52
N ARG A 3 31.22 -51.45 59.70
CA ARG A 3 30.72 -50.29 60.47
C ARG A 3 30.79 -50.62 61.96
N LYS A 4 31.59 -49.84 62.69
CA LYS A 4 31.72 -49.89 64.16
C LYS A 4 30.39 -49.46 64.81
N LEU A 5 30.09 -50.07 65.96
CA LEU A 5 28.86 -49.93 66.76
C LEU A 5 28.64 -48.53 67.40
N GLY A 6 29.20 -47.45 66.84
CA GLY A 6 29.23 -46.12 67.47
C GLY A 6 28.20 -45.10 66.96
N ASP A 7 27.59 -45.31 65.80
CA ASP A 7 26.81 -44.24 65.12
C ASP A 7 25.31 -44.55 65.04
N ILE A 8 24.63 -44.66 66.18
CA ILE A 8 23.17 -44.78 66.21
C ILE A 8 22.59 -43.70 67.12
N HIS A 9 22.27 -42.56 66.50
CA HIS A 9 21.47 -41.52 67.15
C HIS A 9 19.98 -41.80 66.91
N GLY A 10 19.31 -42.34 67.93
CA GLY A 10 17.84 -42.33 68.01
C GLY A 10 17.15 -43.70 68.07
N ILE A 11 15.99 -43.69 68.73
CA ILE A 11 15.10 -44.85 69.02
C ILE A 11 14.67 -45.57 67.72
N HIS A 12 14.68 -44.89 66.57
CA HIS A 12 14.39 -45.46 65.25
C HIS A 12 15.48 -46.41 64.73
N GLY A 13 16.76 -46.17 65.05
CA GLY A 13 17.86 -47.05 64.68
C GLY A 13 17.83 -48.38 65.42
N LEU A 14 17.45 -48.34 66.71
CA LEU A 14 17.19 -49.54 67.52
C LEU A 14 16.00 -50.36 67.01
N LYS A 15 14.91 -49.72 66.54
CA LYS A 15 13.77 -50.42 65.92
C LYS A 15 14.17 -51.16 64.64
N ARG A 16 15.08 -50.60 63.84
CA ARG A 16 15.59 -51.22 62.61
C ARG A 16 16.47 -52.43 62.93
N ILE A 17 17.36 -52.32 63.92
CA ILE A 17 18.17 -53.44 64.41
C ILE A 17 17.29 -54.54 65.01
N PHE A 18 16.27 -54.20 65.81
CA PHE A 18 15.33 -55.20 66.31
C PHE A 18 14.52 -55.86 65.19
N LYS A 19 14.18 -55.15 64.11
CA LYS A 19 13.50 -55.70 62.94
C LYS A 19 14.44 -56.62 62.14
N ASP A 20 15.71 -56.24 61.99
CA ASP A 20 16.75 -57.01 61.29
C ASP A 20 17.13 -58.27 62.09
N VAL A 21 17.20 -58.19 63.43
CA VAL A 21 17.38 -59.34 64.33
C VAL A 21 16.17 -60.28 64.30
N LYS A 22 14.94 -59.74 64.22
CA LYS A 22 13.71 -60.54 64.09
C LYS A 22 13.56 -61.16 62.70
N LYS A 23 14.14 -60.55 61.66
CA LYS A 23 14.26 -61.09 60.29
C LYS A 23 15.29 -62.20 60.23
N ALA A 24 16.47 -62.01 60.83
CA ALA A 24 17.50 -63.03 60.93
C ALA A 24 17.07 -64.28 61.72
N ALA A 25 16.15 -64.11 62.69
CA ALA A 25 15.56 -65.23 63.44
C ALA A 25 14.51 -66.03 62.64
N ARG A 26 13.97 -65.49 61.54
CA ARG A 26 13.03 -66.19 60.66
C ARG A 26 13.83 -66.77 59.48
N LYS A 27 14.31 -68.01 59.64
CA LYS A 27 14.84 -68.81 58.54
C LYS A 27 13.76 -69.06 57.48
N HIS A 28 13.70 -68.17 56.49
CA HIS A 28 13.25 -68.45 55.14
C HIS A 28 14.11 -67.59 54.23
N ASP A 29 14.91 -68.23 53.37
CA ASP A 29 15.74 -67.60 52.33
C ASP A 29 14.84 -66.98 51.24
N GLN A 30 14.13 -65.90 51.57
CA GLN A 30 13.39 -65.12 50.59
C GLN A 30 13.87 -63.67 50.63
N ASP A 31 14.39 -63.23 49.49
CA ASP A 31 14.77 -61.83 49.26
C ASP A 31 13.59 -60.89 49.47
N ASP A 32 13.89 -59.65 49.85
CA ASP A 32 12.89 -58.60 49.99
C ASP A 32 12.32 -58.22 48.62
N PHE A 33 11.00 -58.37 48.46
CA PHE A 33 10.30 -57.95 47.25
C PHE A 33 10.24 -56.41 47.16
N LEU A 34 10.94 -55.85 46.18
CA LEU A 34 11.02 -54.39 45.96
C LEU A 34 9.90 -53.85 45.05
N GLY A 35 9.36 -54.70 44.18
CA GLY A 35 8.35 -54.35 43.17
C GLY A 35 8.50 -55.24 41.93
N ASN A 36 7.50 -55.26 41.06
CA ASN A 36 7.57 -55.95 39.77
C ASN A 36 7.10 -55.03 38.64
N VAL A 37 7.59 -55.29 37.42
CA VAL A 37 7.04 -54.69 36.21
C VAL A 37 6.41 -55.81 35.40
N ILE A 38 5.15 -55.65 35.00
CA ILE A 38 4.46 -56.60 34.12
C ILE A 38 4.38 -55.98 32.71
N ILE A 39 5.20 -56.48 31.79
CA ILE A 39 5.16 -56.08 30.38
C ILE A 39 4.48 -57.18 29.60
N LYS A 40 3.27 -56.93 29.11
CA LYS A 40 2.59 -57.92 28.26
C LYS A 40 3.24 -57.91 26.88
N LEU A 41 3.48 -59.09 26.31
CA LEU A 41 4.05 -59.24 24.97
C LEU A 41 3.24 -58.51 23.89
N GLN A 42 1.92 -58.42 24.05
CA GLN A 42 1.01 -57.68 23.17
C GLN A 42 1.15 -56.15 23.25
N ASP A 43 1.67 -55.63 24.35
CA ASP A 43 1.78 -54.19 24.62
C ASP A 43 3.19 -53.68 24.24
N LEU A 44 4.10 -54.58 23.88
CA LEU A 44 5.44 -54.21 23.43
C LEU A 44 5.39 -53.62 22.02
N PRO A 45 5.95 -52.42 21.80
CA PRO A 45 6.09 -51.90 20.46
C PRO A 45 7.10 -52.74 19.66
N TYR A 46 6.86 -52.83 18.36
CA TYR A 46 7.77 -53.51 17.42
C TYR A 46 9.05 -52.69 17.15
N THR A 47 9.06 -51.42 17.58
CA THR A 47 10.24 -50.55 17.63
C THR A 47 10.93 -50.69 18.99
N PRO A 48 12.25 -50.43 19.08
CA PRO A 48 12.94 -50.41 20.37
C PRO A 48 12.25 -49.45 21.34
N ALA A 49 11.88 -49.94 22.53
CA ALA A 49 11.31 -49.12 23.60
C ALA A 49 12.40 -48.73 24.59
N ASP A 50 12.46 -47.45 24.96
CA ASP A 50 13.36 -46.92 25.98
C ASP A 50 12.52 -46.08 26.96
N GLU A 51 11.99 -46.72 28.00
CA GLU A 51 10.94 -46.14 28.85
C GLU A 51 11.15 -46.44 30.34
N TRP A 52 10.59 -45.56 31.18
CA TRP A 52 10.49 -45.75 32.62
C TRP A 52 9.19 -46.44 32.99
N TYR A 53 9.29 -47.62 33.60
CA TYR A 53 8.16 -48.42 34.04
C TYR A 53 7.94 -48.30 35.56
N PRO A 54 6.73 -47.98 36.04
CA PRO A 54 6.45 -47.96 37.47
C PRO A 54 6.50 -49.37 38.06
N LEU A 55 7.09 -49.51 39.25
CA LEU A 55 7.14 -50.77 39.97
C LEU A 55 5.82 -51.01 40.70
N GLU A 56 5.13 -52.10 40.37
CA GLU A 56 3.89 -52.51 41.03
C GLU A 56 4.18 -53.12 42.41
N PRO A 57 3.43 -52.72 43.46
CA PRO A 57 3.57 -53.29 44.79
C PRO A 57 2.78 -54.60 44.90
N ARG A 58 3.30 -55.58 45.65
CA ARG A 58 2.58 -56.83 45.96
C ARG A 58 1.50 -56.67 47.02
N THR A 59 1.51 -55.57 47.77
CA THR A 59 0.65 -55.27 48.92
C THR A 59 0.37 -53.78 49.00
N GLU A 60 -0.87 -53.38 49.29
CA GLU A 60 -1.34 -51.98 49.34
C GLU A 60 -0.66 -51.11 50.43
N THR A 61 0.10 -51.73 51.33
CA THR A 61 0.71 -51.06 52.49
C THR A 61 1.80 -50.05 52.11
N TYR A 62 2.36 -50.14 50.90
CA TYR A 62 3.35 -49.21 50.35
C TYR A 62 3.14 -49.09 48.83
N PRO A 63 2.30 -48.14 48.37
CA PRO A 63 1.87 -48.06 46.98
C PRO A 63 2.97 -47.56 46.03
N ASP A 64 3.88 -46.71 46.52
CA ASP A 64 4.97 -46.15 45.71
C ASP A 64 6.27 -46.95 45.90
N ARG A 65 6.73 -47.59 44.82
CA ARG A 65 7.97 -48.39 44.77
C ARG A 65 9.03 -47.79 43.84
N GLY A 66 8.78 -46.59 43.30
CA GLY A 66 9.65 -45.98 42.29
C GLY A 66 9.49 -46.60 40.90
N GLN A 67 10.48 -46.40 40.04
CA GLN A 67 10.44 -46.77 38.62
C GLN A 67 11.69 -47.54 38.20
N CYS A 68 11.55 -48.36 37.16
CA CYS A 68 12.60 -49.14 36.53
C CYS A 68 12.75 -48.71 35.06
N HIS A 69 13.95 -48.30 34.66
CA HIS A 69 14.25 -47.96 33.27
C HIS A 69 14.59 -49.22 32.49
N LEU A 70 13.85 -49.49 31.41
CA LEU A 70 14.06 -50.69 30.59
C LEU A 70 14.20 -50.31 29.12
N GLN A 71 15.24 -50.88 28.50
CA GLN A 71 15.46 -50.85 27.06
C GLN A 71 15.10 -52.21 26.47
N LEU A 72 14.04 -52.24 25.66
CA LEU A 72 13.44 -53.47 25.15
C LEU A 72 13.51 -53.50 23.62
N LYS A 73 13.96 -54.62 23.06
CA LYS A 73 14.01 -54.87 21.62
C LYS A 73 13.49 -56.27 21.31
N ILE A 74 12.45 -56.36 20.49
CA ILE A 74 11.92 -57.64 20.00
C ILE A 74 12.68 -58.04 18.74
N ILE A 75 13.15 -59.30 18.69
CA ILE A 75 13.82 -59.89 17.53
C ILE A 75 13.24 -61.29 17.32
N HIS A 76 12.88 -61.65 16.09
CA HIS A 76 12.40 -63.00 15.76
C HIS A 76 13.58 -63.97 15.56
N GLN A 77 13.51 -65.15 16.18
CA GLN A 77 14.59 -66.14 16.22
C GLN A 77 14.65 -67.07 14.98
N GLN A 78 13.50 -67.28 14.29
CA GLN A 78 13.43 -68.06 13.05
C GLN A 78 13.38 -67.11 11.86
N ARG A 79 14.56 -66.82 11.29
CA ARG A 79 14.70 -66.06 10.06
C ARG A 79 14.82 -67.05 8.90
N ASP A 80 13.76 -67.24 8.14
CA ASP A 80 13.87 -67.95 6.87
C ASP A 80 14.50 -67.00 5.83
N THR A 81 15.83 -67.02 5.77
CA THR A 81 16.63 -66.14 4.89
C THR A 81 16.64 -66.58 3.42
N THR A 82 15.96 -67.67 3.08
CA THR A 82 15.96 -68.22 1.72
C THR A 82 15.27 -67.28 0.74
N LEU A 83 14.10 -66.75 1.09
CA LEU A 83 13.32 -65.80 0.27
C LEU A 83 13.89 -64.37 0.28
N SER A 84 14.55 -63.95 1.38
CA SER A 84 15.16 -62.62 1.49
C SER A 84 16.41 -62.44 0.61
N LYS A 85 16.98 -63.53 0.10
CA LYS A 85 18.18 -63.52 -0.76
C LYS A 85 17.86 -63.36 -2.25
N GLU A 86 16.62 -63.62 -2.68
CA GLU A 86 16.25 -63.62 -4.10
C GLU A 86 15.83 -62.23 -4.62
N GLN A 87 15.39 -61.32 -3.75
CA GLN A 87 14.98 -59.96 -4.12
C GLN A 87 15.72 -58.92 -3.29
N ALA A 88 16.06 -57.78 -3.91
CA ALA A 88 16.65 -56.66 -3.21
C ALA A 88 15.64 -56.09 -2.19
N VAL A 89 15.79 -56.47 -0.92
CA VAL A 89 14.96 -56.07 0.23
C VAL A 89 14.67 -54.56 0.25
N PHE A 90 15.68 -53.73 -0.03
CA PHE A 90 15.55 -52.28 -0.11
C PHE A 90 14.56 -51.83 -1.19
N SER A 91 14.58 -52.48 -2.36
CA SER A 91 13.66 -52.19 -3.47
C SER A 91 12.21 -52.54 -3.13
N ILE A 92 11.99 -53.59 -2.34
CA ILE A 92 10.65 -53.97 -1.84
C ILE A 92 10.16 -52.92 -0.85
N TYR A 93 10.98 -52.55 0.13
CA TYR A 93 10.64 -51.52 1.12
C TYR A 93 10.25 -50.21 0.44
N ARG A 94 11.03 -49.78 -0.56
CA ARG A 94 10.75 -48.58 -1.34
C ARG A 94 9.43 -48.65 -2.12
N ARG A 95 9.14 -49.79 -2.75
CA ARG A 95 7.87 -49.99 -3.47
C ARG A 95 6.67 -49.99 -2.55
N LEU A 96 6.78 -50.62 -1.37
CA LEU A 96 5.74 -50.58 -0.34
C LEU A 96 5.47 -49.14 0.10
N LEU A 97 6.54 -48.39 0.42
CA LEU A 97 6.44 -46.99 0.77
C LEU A 97 5.72 -46.16 -0.32
N GLN A 98 6.12 -46.33 -1.58
CA GLN A 98 5.51 -45.65 -2.71
C GLN A 98 4.00 -45.98 -2.83
N GLN A 99 3.61 -47.24 -2.69
CA GLN A 99 2.21 -47.64 -2.76
C GLN A 99 1.39 -47.09 -1.59
N PHE A 100 1.93 -47.09 -0.38
CA PHE A 100 1.24 -46.53 0.78
C PHE A 100 1.02 -45.02 0.65
N ILE A 101 2.02 -44.27 0.16
CA ILE A 101 1.86 -42.83 -0.08
C ILE A 101 0.78 -42.56 -1.13
N GLN A 102 0.75 -43.33 -2.22
CA GLN A 102 -0.27 -43.20 -3.27
C GLN A 102 -1.67 -43.57 -2.75
N PHE A 103 -1.78 -44.64 -1.96
CA PHE A 103 -3.05 -45.06 -1.36
C PHE A 103 -3.58 -44.04 -0.35
N ASP A 104 -2.74 -43.60 0.60
CA ASP A 104 -3.14 -42.60 1.60
C ASP A 104 -3.45 -41.25 0.93
N GLY A 105 -2.75 -40.92 -0.17
CA GLY A 105 -3.04 -39.75 -1.00
C GLY A 105 -4.43 -39.79 -1.66
N THR A 106 -4.81 -40.94 -2.25
CA THR A 106 -6.13 -41.10 -2.88
C THR A 106 -7.27 -41.09 -1.85
N GLN A 107 -7.06 -41.63 -0.65
CA GLN A 107 -8.03 -41.59 0.46
C GLN A 107 -8.23 -40.17 1.04
N LYS A 108 -7.20 -39.33 1.04
CA LYS A 108 -7.29 -37.93 1.49
C LYS A 108 -8.02 -37.03 0.48
N GLN A 109 -7.92 -37.32 -0.82
CA GLN A 109 -8.64 -36.59 -1.87
C GLN A 109 -10.17 -36.79 -1.79
N THR A 110 -10.66 -37.95 -1.36
CA THR A 110 -12.10 -38.22 -1.19
C THR A 110 -12.71 -37.60 0.07
N THR A 111 -11.90 -37.17 1.04
CA THR A 111 -12.37 -36.69 2.35
C THR A 111 -12.30 -35.17 2.55
N TYR A 112 -12.02 -34.38 1.49
CA TYR A 112 -11.89 -32.90 1.53
C TYR A 112 -10.96 -32.35 2.63
N ARG A 113 -10.02 -33.16 3.13
CA ARG A 113 -8.98 -32.68 4.05
C ARG A 113 -7.75 -32.29 3.23
N LEU A 114 -7.63 -30.99 2.93
CA LEU A 114 -6.34 -30.41 2.56
C LEU A 114 -5.41 -30.52 3.78
N GLY A 115 -4.51 -31.51 3.75
CA GLY A 115 -3.55 -31.74 4.80
C GLY A 115 -2.37 -32.53 4.26
N GLU A 116 -1.19 -32.25 4.80
CA GLU A 116 0.07 -32.89 4.46
C GLU A 116 -0.08 -34.43 4.45
N THR A 117 0.53 -35.10 3.46
CA THR A 117 0.51 -36.56 3.37
C THR A 117 1.43 -37.19 4.41
N GLU A 118 1.03 -37.12 5.67
CA GLU A 118 1.50 -38.06 6.69
C GLU A 118 0.95 -39.46 6.37
N LEU A 119 1.82 -40.46 6.42
CA LEU A 119 1.49 -41.88 6.29
C LEU A 119 0.54 -42.31 7.40
N SER A 120 -0.42 -43.17 7.07
CA SER A 120 -1.30 -43.77 8.08
C SER A 120 -0.51 -44.57 9.11
N THR A 121 -1.02 -44.65 10.33
CA THR A 121 -0.39 -45.42 11.42
C THR A 121 -0.19 -46.89 11.04
N LEU A 122 -1.10 -47.44 10.24
CA LEU A 122 -1.01 -48.79 9.69
C LEU A 122 0.13 -48.92 8.68
N ALA A 123 0.26 -47.99 7.73
CA ALA A 123 1.35 -48.00 6.76
C ALA A 123 2.72 -47.88 7.45
N THR A 124 2.84 -46.97 8.43
CA THR A 124 4.06 -46.81 9.24
C THR A 124 4.38 -48.09 10.02
N SER A 125 3.37 -48.77 10.58
CA SER A 125 3.55 -50.04 11.29
C SER A 125 4.07 -51.14 10.35
N ILE A 126 3.49 -51.29 9.16
CA ILE A 126 3.92 -52.30 8.17
C ILE A 126 5.35 -52.02 7.70
N LEU A 127 5.69 -50.77 7.41
CA LEU A 127 7.04 -50.37 7.03
C LEU A 127 8.04 -50.66 8.16
N SER A 128 7.71 -50.30 9.40
CA SER A 128 8.58 -50.56 10.55
C SER A 128 8.82 -52.06 10.77
N LEU A 129 7.78 -52.88 10.64
CA LEU A 129 7.89 -54.34 10.71
C LEU A 129 8.79 -54.90 9.61
N HIS A 130 8.58 -54.47 8.37
CA HIS A 130 9.41 -54.91 7.23
C HIS A 130 10.87 -54.49 7.41
N ALA A 131 11.12 -53.27 7.91
CA ALA A 131 12.46 -52.78 8.17
C ALA A 131 13.16 -53.59 9.27
N THR A 132 12.48 -53.86 10.39
CA THR A 132 13.01 -54.66 11.50
C THR A 132 13.27 -56.11 11.10
N GLN A 133 12.37 -56.73 10.34
CA GLN A 133 12.49 -58.13 9.90
C GLN A 133 13.66 -58.35 8.93
N ASN A 134 13.99 -57.32 8.13
CA ASN A 134 15.04 -57.43 7.12
C ASN A 134 16.32 -56.64 7.46
N ASP A 135 16.46 -56.18 8.71
CA ASP A 135 17.61 -55.38 9.18
C ASP A 135 17.92 -54.15 8.32
N ILE A 136 16.88 -53.45 7.84
CA ILE A 136 17.07 -52.21 7.08
C ILE A 136 17.52 -51.11 8.05
N SER A 137 18.77 -50.68 7.92
CA SER A 137 19.34 -49.60 8.74
C SER A 137 18.52 -48.31 8.62
N GLN A 138 18.57 -47.46 9.65
CA GLN A 138 17.93 -46.14 9.63
C GLN A 138 18.32 -45.30 8.42
N PHE A 139 19.60 -45.33 8.02
CA PHE A 139 20.11 -44.66 6.82
C PHE A 139 19.32 -45.04 5.56
N HIS A 140 19.16 -46.34 5.30
CA HIS A 140 18.45 -46.84 4.13
C HIS A 140 16.94 -46.54 4.21
N GLN A 141 16.35 -46.50 5.41
CA GLN A 141 14.97 -46.05 5.56
C GLN A 141 14.83 -44.58 5.16
N ASP A 142 15.69 -43.69 5.67
CA ASP A 142 15.70 -42.26 5.34
C ASP A 142 16.02 -42.01 3.86
N LEU A 143 16.95 -42.78 3.28
CA LEU A 143 17.26 -42.75 1.85
C LEU A 143 16.04 -43.15 1.01
N ALA A 144 15.34 -44.22 1.39
CA ALA A 144 14.13 -44.64 0.69
C ALA A 144 13.01 -43.59 0.78
N GLN A 145 12.85 -42.96 1.96
CA GLN A 145 11.91 -41.85 2.16
C GLN A 145 12.24 -40.69 1.22
N TRP A 146 13.50 -40.25 1.18
CA TRP A 146 13.96 -39.20 0.26
C TRP A 146 13.67 -39.56 -1.19
N LEU A 147 14.15 -40.72 -1.66
CA LEU A 147 14.03 -41.13 -3.08
C LEU A 147 12.58 -41.26 -3.56
N VAL A 148 11.65 -41.64 -2.68
CA VAL A 148 10.23 -41.76 -3.02
C VAL A 148 9.56 -40.38 -3.00
N TYR A 149 9.70 -39.62 -1.93
CA TYR A 149 9.07 -38.30 -1.84
C TYR A 149 9.64 -37.31 -2.85
N SER A 150 10.95 -37.36 -3.15
CA SER A 150 11.58 -36.52 -4.17
C SER A 150 11.09 -36.79 -5.59
N LYS A 151 10.47 -37.96 -5.85
CA LYS A 151 9.83 -38.28 -7.14
C LYS A 151 8.34 -37.95 -7.12
N LEU A 152 7.66 -38.17 -5.99
CA LEU A 152 6.22 -37.96 -5.86
C LEU A 152 5.82 -36.51 -5.60
N TYR A 153 6.74 -35.62 -5.22
CA TYR A 153 6.42 -34.24 -4.86
C TYR A 153 5.78 -33.41 -5.99
N GLN A 154 5.94 -33.83 -7.25
CA GLN A 154 5.25 -33.19 -8.39
C GLN A 154 3.74 -33.47 -8.42
N HIS A 155 3.29 -34.52 -7.70
CA HIS A 155 1.92 -35.03 -7.75
C HIS A 155 1.24 -35.07 -6.37
N VAL A 156 2.00 -34.87 -5.29
CA VAL A 156 1.52 -34.99 -3.91
C VAL A 156 2.01 -33.79 -3.08
N GLN A 157 1.15 -33.25 -2.20
CA GLN A 157 1.56 -32.23 -1.24
C GLN A 157 2.47 -32.84 -0.16
N VAL A 158 3.78 -32.75 -0.38
CA VAL A 158 4.79 -33.24 0.56
C VAL A 158 5.07 -32.19 1.63
N ASN A 159 5.21 -32.64 2.88
CA ASN A 159 5.74 -31.79 3.95
C ASN A 159 7.25 -31.61 3.76
N PHE A 160 7.69 -30.39 3.41
CA PHE A 160 9.11 -30.09 3.21
C PHE A 160 9.94 -30.19 4.50
N LEU A 161 9.32 -30.08 5.69
CA LEU A 161 10.02 -30.25 6.97
C LEU A 161 10.42 -31.71 7.21
N SER A 162 9.58 -32.69 6.84
CA SER A 162 9.96 -34.10 6.95
C SER A 162 11.08 -34.45 5.96
N LEU A 163 11.03 -33.92 4.73
CA LEU A 163 12.13 -34.03 3.77
C LEU A 163 13.45 -33.48 4.33
N LEU A 164 13.42 -32.32 4.99
CA LEU A 164 14.60 -31.75 5.64
C LEU A 164 15.18 -32.68 6.71
N GLN A 165 14.34 -33.33 7.50
CA GLN A 165 14.78 -34.29 8.53
C GLN A 165 15.50 -35.48 7.89
N HIS A 166 14.93 -36.06 6.83
CA HIS A 166 15.56 -37.17 6.11
C HIS A 166 16.89 -36.75 5.47
N LEU A 167 16.96 -35.57 4.84
CA LEU A 167 18.21 -35.04 4.28
C LEU A 167 19.30 -34.81 5.34
N ALA A 168 18.92 -34.28 6.51
CA ALA A 168 19.85 -34.09 7.62
C ALA A 168 20.38 -35.43 8.18
N SER A 169 19.51 -36.43 8.30
CA SER A 169 19.90 -37.80 8.71
C SER A 169 20.89 -38.42 7.72
N ILE A 170 20.59 -38.33 6.41
CA ILE A 170 21.47 -38.81 5.34
C ILE A 170 22.83 -38.11 5.41
N GLN A 171 22.85 -36.79 5.60
CA GLN A 171 24.10 -36.03 5.70
C GLN A 171 24.94 -36.44 6.92
N TYR A 172 24.31 -36.63 8.08
CA TYR A 172 25.01 -37.01 9.31
C TYR A 172 25.69 -38.38 9.19
N GLN A 173 25.03 -39.34 8.53
CA GLN A 173 25.52 -40.70 8.38
C GLN A 173 26.37 -40.92 7.12
N TRP A 174 26.42 -39.95 6.19
CA TRP A 174 27.12 -40.04 4.91
C TRP A 174 28.57 -40.55 4.99
N PRO A 175 29.42 -40.07 5.92
CA PRO A 175 30.84 -40.49 5.96
C PRO A 175 31.04 -41.96 6.34
N GLN A 176 30.02 -42.61 6.90
CA GLN A 176 30.10 -43.96 7.48
C GLN A 176 29.49 -45.02 6.57
N VAL A 177 28.88 -44.64 5.44
CA VAL A 177 28.09 -45.54 4.60
C VAL A 177 28.68 -45.62 3.19
N THR A 178 28.83 -46.84 2.68
CA THR A 178 29.24 -47.11 1.30
C THR A 178 28.03 -47.58 0.49
N LEU A 179 27.51 -46.70 -0.37
CA LEU A 179 26.41 -47.01 -1.29
C LEU A 179 26.87 -47.82 -2.51
N GLN A 180 25.97 -48.65 -3.03
CA GLN A 180 26.15 -49.32 -4.33
C GLN A 180 26.15 -48.32 -5.48
N PRO A 181 26.78 -48.63 -6.64
CA PRO A 181 26.85 -47.70 -7.77
C PRO A 181 25.49 -47.24 -8.29
N TRP A 182 24.50 -48.13 -8.33
CA TRP A 182 23.15 -47.81 -8.77
C TRP A 182 22.40 -46.91 -7.77
N GLU A 183 22.63 -47.09 -6.45
CA GLU A 183 22.05 -46.24 -5.40
C GLU A 183 22.63 -44.82 -5.48
N LYS A 184 23.93 -44.70 -5.75
CA LYS A 184 24.61 -43.42 -5.99
C LYS A 184 24.02 -42.69 -7.20
N GLN A 185 23.81 -43.40 -8.30
CA GLN A 185 23.25 -42.82 -9.51
C GLN A 185 21.81 -42.37 -9.29
N GLU A 186 20.98 -43.18 -8.64
CA GLU A 186 19.57 -42.83 -8.37
C GLU A 186 19.45 -41.66 -7.38
N LEU A 187 20.31 -41.62 -6.36
CA LEU A 187 20.38 -40.48 -5.44
C LEU A 187 20.81 -39.21 -6.17
N ALA A 188 21.82 -39.28 -7.04
CA ALA A 188 22.26 -38.15 -7.85
C ALA A 188 21.14 -37.62 -8.76
N GLU A 189 20.40 -38.51 -9.42
CA GLU A 189 19.25 -38.17 -10.25
C GLU A 189 18.12 -37.54 -9.42
N SER A 190 17.86 -38.08 -8.23
CA SER A 190 16.84 -37.53 -7.31
C SER A 190 17.16 -36.11 -6.89
N PHE A 191 18.42 -35.79 -6.56
CA PHE A 191 18.83 -34.43 -6.21
C PHE A 191 18.68 -33.47 -7.38
N ARG A 192 19.13 -33.86 -8.58
CA ARG A 192 19.02 -33.01 -9.78
C ARG A 192 17.56 -32.74 -10.13
N SER A 193 16.74 -33.79 -10.22
CA SER A 193 15.32 -33.66 -10.55
C SER A 193 14.54 -32.84 -9.51
N PHE A 194 14.87 -32.99 -8.23
CA PHE A 194 14.26 -32.19 -7.17
C PHE A 194 14.67 -30.71 -7.26
N LEU A 195 15.97 -30.44 -7.45
CA LEU A 195 16.47 -29.08 -7.61
C LEU A 195 15.85 -28.39 -8.83
N ASP A 196 15.82 -29.06 -9.99
CA ASP A 196 15.35 -28.46 -11.23
C ASP A 196 13.87 -28.06 -11.16
N TYR A 197 12.99 -28.94 -10.68
CA TYR A 197 11.59 -28.59 -10.56
C TYR A 197 11.31 -27.73 -9.31
N GLY A 198 12.08 -27.85 -8.22
CA GLY A 198 12.01 -26.89 -7.12
C GLY A 198 12.35 -25.46 -7.55
N ILE A 199 13.36 -25.29 -8.42
CA ILE A 199 13.69 -24.01 -9.04
C ILE A 199 12.56 -23.53 -9.97
N LEU A 200 11.91 -24.44 -10.72
CA LEU A 200 10.73 -24.11 -11.54
C LEU A 200 9.54 -23.62 -10.69
N LEU A 201 9.32 -24.21 -9.51
CA LEU A 201 8.31 -23.71 -8.56
C LEU A 201 8.68 -22.33 -8.02
N VAL A 202 9.97 -22.10 -7.74
CA VAL A 202 10.47 -20.78 -7.33
C VAL A 202 10.31 -19.76 -8.46
N GLN A 203 10.55 -20.12 -9.73
CA GLN A 203 10.29 -19.24 -10.87
C GLN A 203 8.82 -18.79 -10.90
N ASN A 204 7.89 -19.70 -10.59
CA ASN A 204 6.45 -19.46 -10.62
C ASN A 204 5.84 -19.18 -9.24
N TYR A 205 6.64 -18.69 -8.28
CA TYR A 205 6.22 -18.63 -6.87
C TYR A 205 4.94 -17.81 -6.64
N ARG A 206 4.70 -16.76 -7.45
CA ARG A 206 3.50 -15.92 -7.37
C ARG A 206 2.21 -16.71 -7.58
N ASN A 207 2.24 -17.69 -8.48
CA ASN A 207 1.10 -18.51 -8.85
C ASN A 207 1.00 -19.78 -8.01
N VAL A 208 2.15 -20.39 -7.71
CA VAL A 208 2.22 -21.65 -6.93
C VAL A 208 1.94 -21.40 -5.44
N PHE A 209 2.37 -20.26 -4.91
CA PHE A 209 2.23 -19.89 -3.51
C PHE A 209 1.44 -18.58 -3.37
N PRO A 210 0.13 -18.57 -3.70
CA PRO A 210 -0.67 -17.37 -3.69
C PRO A 210 -0.86 -16.85 -2.26
N LEU A 211 -0.88 -15.52 -2.11
CA LEU A 211 -1.06 -14.85 -0.82
C LEU A 211 -2.47 -15.04 -0.21
N THR A 212 -3.41 -15.61 -0.97
CA THR A 212 -4.74 -16.00 -0.48
C THR A 212 -4.69 -17.18 0.48
N ASP A 213 -3.65 -18.01 0.41
CA ASP A 213 -3.44 -19.14 1.31
C ASP A 213 -2.45 -18.76 2.44
N PRO A 214 -2.88 -18.75 3.71
CA PRO A 214 -2.04 -18.34 4.84
C PRO A 214 -0.81 -19.24 5.04
N LYS A 215 -0.81 -20.48 4.54
CA LYS A 215 0.32 -21.40 4.63
C LYS A 215 1.26 -21.34 3.42
N ALA A 216 0.95 -20.54 2.40
CA ALA A 216 1.75 -20.47 1.18
C ALA A 216 3.18 -19.99 1.43
N THR A 217 3.35 -18.96 2.25
CA THR A 217 4.67 -18.39 2.58
C THR A 217 5.54 -19.39 3.35
N ASP A 218 4.96 -20.15 4.26
CA ASP A 218 5.65 -21.16 5.06
C ASP A 218 6.09 -22.36 4.20
N ARG A 219 5.24 -22.77 3.25
CA ARG A 219 5.57 -23.81 2.27
C ARG A 219 6.71 -23.37 1.36
N LEU A 220 6.67 -22.14 0.84
CA LEU A 220 7.75 -21.58 0.04
C LEU A 220 9.06 -21.52 0.85
N GLN A 221 8.99 -21.06 2.10
CA GLN A 221 10.16 -21.01 2.98
C GLN A 221 10.74 -22.41 3.20
N SER A 222 9.88 -23.40 3.42
CA SER A 222 10.31 -24.78 3.65
C SER A 222 10.92 -25.40 2.38
N LEU A 223 10.35 -25.14 1.19
CA LEU A 223 10.96 -25.51 -0.09
C LEU A 223 12.35 -24.91 -0.26
N LEU A 224 12.50 -23.60 -0.02
CA LEU A 224 13.79 -22.92 -0.10
C LEU A 224 14.83 -23.54 0.86
N ARG A 225 14.41 -23.93 2.08
CA ARG A 225 15.30 -24.62 3.02
C ARG A 225 15.76 -25.97 2.47
N VAL A 226 14.86 -26.75 1.85
CA VAL A 226 15.22 -28.03 1.24
C VAL A 226 16.24 -27.82 0.12
N LEU A 227 16.02 -26.85 -0.78
CA LEU A 227 16.95 -26.56 -1.88
C LEU A 227 18.34 -26.17 -1.35
N VAL A 228 18.39 -25.27 -0.35
CA VAL A 228 19.64 -24.86 0.30
C VAL A 228 20.31 -26.03 1.02
N GLN A 229 19.54 -26.92 1.64
CA GLN A 229 20.07 -28.08 2.35
C GLN A 229 20.70 -29.07 1.38
N ILE A 230 20.03 -29.43 0.28
CA ILE A 230 20.59 -30.31 -0.76
C ILE A 230 21.92 -29.75 -1.26
N TRP A 231 21.97 -28.44 -1.53
CA TRP A 231 23.20 -27.80 -2.02
C TRP A 231 24.36 -27.87 -1.02
N LYS A 232 24.09 -27.82 0.29
CA LYS A 232 25.13 -27.89 1.34
C LYS A 232 25.62 -29.32 1.62
N MET A 233 24.97 -30.34 1.09
CA MET A 233 25.32 -31.73 1.40
C MET A 233 26.60 -32.14 0.68
N THR A 234 27.49 -32.80 1.42
CA THR A 234 28.69 -33.45 0.86
C THR A 234 28.32 -34.47 -0.20
N ALA A 235 27.26 -35.24 0.04
CA ALA A 235 26.69 -36.22 -0.89
C ALA A 235 26.35 -35.60 -2.25
N PHE A 236 25.79 -34.38 -2.26
CA PHE A 236 25.44 -33.69 -3.50
C PHE A 236 26.69 -33.28 -4.28
N HIS A 237 27.70 -32.71 -3.62
CA HIS A 237 28.93 -32.30 -4.29
C HIS A 237 29.75 -33.49 -4.81
N GLU A 238 29.74 -34.63 -4.12
CA GLU A 238 30.40 -35.86 -4.58
C GLU A 238 29.71 -36.50 -5.78
N LEU A 239 28.37 -36.48 -5.82
CA LEU A 239 27.58 -37.21 -6.81
C LEU A 239 27.17 -36.39 -8.03
N CYS A 240 26.98 -35.08 -7.86
CA CYS A 240 26.34 -34.24 -8.87
C CYS A 240 27.29 -33.31 -9.63
N SER A 241 28.54 -33.15 -9.18
CA SER A 241 29.51 -32.19 -9.73
C SER A 241 29.87 -32.45 -11.21
N PRO A 242 30.01 -31.40 -12.06
CA PRO A 242 29.87 -29.98 -11.75
C PRO A 242 28.42 -29.45 -11.94
N VAL A 243 27.95 -28.62 -11.01
CA VAL A 243 26.66 -27.88 -11.10
C VAL A 243 26.93 -26.41 -10.82
N SER A 244 26.23 -25.51 -11.54
CA SER A 244 26.29 -24.06 -11.29
C SER A 244 25.76 -23.70 -9.91
N ASP A 245 26.29 -22.62 -9.33
CA ASP A 245 25.95 -22.19 -7.98
C ASP A 245 24.43 -22.01 -7.78
N LEU A 246 23.90 -22.50 -6.66
CA LEU A 246 22.47 -22.44 -6.37
C LEU A 246 21.95 -21.00 -6.34
N GLN A 247 22.73 -20.03 -5.84
CA GLN A 247 22.28 -18.64 -5.77
C GLN A 247 22.10 -18.08 -7.18
N THR A 248 23.04 -18.33 -8.09
CA THR A 248 22.91 -17.91 -9.50
C THR A 248 21.68 -18.54 -10.17
N ARG A 249 21.43 -19.84 -9.95
CA ARG A 249 20.24 -20.50 -10.53
C ARG A 249 18.94 -19.92 -9.99
N LEU A 250 18.88 -19.59 -8.70
CA LEU A 250 17.70 -18.98 -8.09
C LEU A 250 17.50 -17.53 -8.56
N ASP A 251 18.58 -16.75 -8.69
CA ASP A 251 18.54 -15.39 -9.24
C ASP A 251 18.00 -15.41 -10.68
N ASP A 252 18.49 -16.32 -11.53
CA ASP A 252 18.03 -16.44 -12.91
C ASP A 252 16.58 -16.93 -13.01
N ALA A 253 16.16 -17.81 -12.09
CA ALA A 253 14.77 -18.25 -11.99
C ALA A 253 13.84 -17.11 -11.57
N ILE A 254 14.24 -16.26 -10.61
CA ILE A 254 13.47 -15.08 -10.19
C ILE A 254 13.37 -14.07 -11.34
N LYS A 255 14.46 -13.82 -12.06
CA LYS A 255 14.45 -12.94 -13.25
C LYS A 255 13.50 -13.48 -14.31
N SER A 256 13.64 -14.75 -14.68
CA SER A 256 12.79 -15.40 -15.68
C SER A 256 11.32 -15.38 -15.27
N GLY A 257 11.02 -15.72 -14.01
CA GLY A 257 9.65 -15.69 -13.48
C GLY A 257 9.03 -14.30 -13.43
N THR A 258 9.85 -13.27 -13.22
CA THR A 258 9.39 -11.87 -13.27
C THR A 258 9.07 -11.46 -14.71
N ILE A 259 9.88 -11.87 -15.69
CA ILE A 259 9.60 -11.65 -17.12
C ILE A 259 8.30 -12.36 -17.52
N ASP A 260 8.13 -13.62 -17.12
CA ASP A 260 6.96 -14.42 -17.47
C ASP A 260 5.67 -13.83 -16.86
N SER A 261 5.72 -13.45 -15.58
CA SER A 261 4.60 -12.78 -14.90
C SER A 261 4.22 -11.47 -15.57
N TYR A 262 5.19 -10.65 -15.93
CA TYR A 262 4.96 -9.38 -16.62
C TYR A 262 4.33 -9.59 -18.00
N ARG A 263 4.85 -10.54 -18.80
CA ARG A 263 4.31 -10.88 -20.12
C ARG A 263 2.87 -11.37 -20.04
N LEU A 264 2.55 -12.21 -19.06
CA LEU A 264 1.21 -12.73 -18.85
C LEU A 264 0.22 -11.60 -18.50
N GLN A 265 0.57 -10.74 -17.54
CA GLN A 265 -0.26 -9.58 -17.17
C GLN A 265 -0.47 -8.62 -18.35
N LYS A 266 0.60 -8.34 -19.11
CA LYS A 266 0.52 -7.51 -20.32
C LYS A 266 -0.41 -8.14 -21.36
N GLN A 267 -0.30 -9.43 -21.62
CA GLN A 267 -1.12 -10.13 -22.61
C GLN A 267 -2.61 -10.14 -22.22
N GLU A 268 -2.92 -10.37 -20.94
CA GLU A 268 -4.29 -10.33 -20.42
C GLU A 268 -4.93 -8.96 -20.64
N LEU A 269 -4.22 -7.88 -20.28
CA LEU A 269 -4.71 -6.50 -20.41
C LEU A 269 -4.78 -6.04 -21.87
N GLN A 270 -3.85 -6.45 -22.73
CA GLN A 270 -3.82 -6.07 -24.14
C GLN A 270 -4.91 -6.75 -24.98
N SER A 271 -5.40 -7.93 -24.57
CA SER A 271 -6.43 -8.68 -25.30
C SER A 271 -7.76 -7.94 -25.46
N SER A 272 -8.02 -6.92 -24.62
CA SER A 272 -9.27 -6.16 -24.60
C SER A 272 -9.19 -4.76 -25.23
N VAL A 273 -8.02 -4.35 -25.75
CA VAL A 273 -7.81 -2.96 -26.21
C VAL A 273 -8.31 -2.75 -27.63
N LYS A 274 -9.25 -1.82 -27.84
CA LYS A 274 -9.78 -1.45 -29.16
C LYS A 274 -9.53 0.02 -29.52
N SER A 275 -9.20 0.86 -28.55
CA SER A 275 -8.97 2.30 -28.72
C SER A 275 -7.68 2.78 -28.04
N GLU A 276 -7.20 3.96 -28.45
CA GLU A 276 -6.03 4.63 -27.85
C GLU A 276 -6.26 4.92 -26.35
N GLU A 277 -7.47 5.32 -25.97
CA GLU A 277 -7.84 5.60 -24.57
C GLU A 277 -7.84 4.31 -23.71
N GLU A 278 -8.36 3.21 -24.25
CA GLU A 278 -8.29 1.89 -23.59
C GLU A 278 -6.86 1.38 -23.50
N ALA A 279 -6.00 1.68 -24.50
CA ALA A 279 -4.59 1.32 -24.47
C ALA A 279 -3.89 2.00 -23.30
N VAL A 280 -4.09 3.32 -23.13
CA VAL A 280 -3.55 4.07 -21.99
C VAL A 280 -4.10 3.55 -20.66
N LYS A 281 -5.41 3.31 -20.56
CA LYS A 281 -6.01 2.74 -19.33
C LYS A 281 -5.40 1.37 -18.99
N SER A 282 -5.15 0.54 -20.01
CA SER A 282 -4.52 -0.77 -19.82
C SER A 282 -3.07 -0.64 -19.33
N LEU A 283 -2.31 0.35 -19.83
CA LEU A 283 -0.98 0.67 -19.32
C LEU A 283 -1.01 1.14 -17.87
N VAL A 284 -1.96 2.00 -17.50
CA VAL A 284 -2.14 2.46 -16.12
C VAL A 284 -2.38 1.26 -15.19
N LEU A 285 -3.32 0.38 -15.56
CA LEU A 285 -3.63 -0.82 -14.79
C LEU A 285 -2.44 -1.78 -14.69
N LEU A 286 -1.66 -1.93 -15.76
CA LEU A 286 -0.45 -2.75 -15.75
C LEU A 286 0.55 -2.21 -14.72
N VAL A 287 0.89 -0.93 -14.76
CA VAL A 287 1.87 -0.35 -13.82
C VAL A 287 1.34 -0.37 -12.38
N GLU A 288 0.04 -0.18 -12.17
CA GLU A 288 -0.60 -0.31 -10.86
C GLU A 288 -0.47 -1.74 -10.29
N GLN A 289 -0.71 -2.76 -11.11
CA GLN A 289 -0.51 -4.16 -10.73
C GLN A 289 0.96 -4.47 -10.41
N LEU A 290 1.91 -3.92 -11.17
CA LEU A 290 3.35 -4.07 -10.91
C LEU A 290 3.78 -3.39 -9.60
N ASN A 291 3.22 -2.22 -9.31
CA ASN A 291 3.45 -1.53 -8.04
C ASN A 291 2.96 -2.36 -6.84
N LEU A 292 1.78 -2.97 -6.97
CA LEU A 292 1.22 -3.87 -5.96
C LEU A 292 2.10 -5.14 -5.80
N ASP A 293 2.54 -5.75 -6.91
CA ASP A 293 3.42 -6.92 -6.88
C ASP A 293 4.74 -6.60 -6.16
N LEU A 294 5.38 -5.47 -6.48
CA LEU A 294 6.60 -5.04 -5.80
C LEU A 294 6.38 -4.74 -4.32
N GLU A 295 5.25 -4.16 -3.95
CA GLU A 295 4.92 -3.92 -2.55
C GLU A 295 4.74 -5.24 -1.77
N ASN A 296 4.03 -6.20 -2.36
CA ASN A 296 3.87 -7.55 -1.80
C ASN A 296 5.21 -8.29 -1.72
N ASN A 297 6.04 -8.17 -2.75
CA ASN A 297 7.39 -8.69 -2.81
C ASN A 297 8.22 -8.19 -1.63
N ARG A 298 8.27 -6.87 -1.42
CA ARG A 298 9.01 -6.25 -0.32
C ARG A 298 8.45 -6.67 1.06
N LYS A 299 7.13 -6.62 1.25
CA LYS A 299 6.52 -6.78 2.58
C LYS A 299 6.45 -8.25 3.03
N ILE A 300 6.19 -9.16 2.10
CA ILE A 300 5.84 -10.55 2.39
C ILE A 300 6.93 -11.51 1.91
N TRP A 301 7.14 -11.60 0.59
CA TRP A 301 8.00 -12.65 0.02
C TRP A 301 9.48 -12.44 0.32
N HIS A 302 9.96 -11.19 0.31
CA HIS A 302 11.36 -10.83 0.51
C HIS A 302 11.94 -11.43 1.81
N LYS A 303 11.18 -11.44 2.90
CA LYS A 303 11.60 -12.05 4.18
C LYS A 303 11.92 -13.53 4.03
N SER A 304 11.07 -14.29 3.34
CA SER A 304 11.25 -15.73 3.15
C SER A 304 12.53 -16.05 2.34
N PHE A 305 12.79 -15.27 1.29
CA PHE A 305 13.99 -15.42 0.46
C PHE A 305 15.27 -14.97 1.17
N MET A 306 15.24 -13.80 1.83
CA MET A 306 16.40 -13.27 2.55
C MET A 306 16.81 -14.14 3.73
N TRP A 307 15.87 -14.55 4.57
CA TRP A 307 16.19 -15.36 5.77
C TRP A 307 16.64 -16.78 5.42
N THR A 308 16.20 -17.33 4.29
CA THR A 308 16.44 -18.74 3.96
C THR A 308 17.57 -18.93 2.97
N ALA A 309 17.55 -18.21 1.85
CA ALA A 309 18.47 -18.37 0.73
C ALA A 309 19.49 -17.22 0.62
N LYS A 310 19.36 -16.17 1.45
CA LYS A 310 20.15 -14.92 1.37
C LYS A 310 20.04 -14.22 0.01
N ILE A 311 18.88 -14.30 -0.62
CA ILE A 311 18.61 -13.70 -1.93
C ILE A 311 17.81 -12.42 -1.77
N ASN A 312 18.31 -11.32 -2.33
CA ASN A 312 17.61 -10.04 -2.34
C ASN A 312 16.53 -10.02 -3.45
N LEU A 313 15.38 -10.61 -3.13
CA LEU A 313 14.25 -10.74 -4.05
C LEU A 313 13.78 -9.38 -4.60
N PHE A 314 13.79 -8.34 -3.75
CA PHE A 314 13.27 -7.03 -4.11
C PHE A 314 14.17 -6.38 -5.15
N ASP A 315 15.48 -6.33 -4.90
CA ASP A 315 16.45 -5.74 -5.84
C ASP A 315 16.39 -6.41 -7.22
N ILE A 316 16.33 -7.75 -7.26
CA ILE A 316 16.29 -8.51 -8.53
C ILE A 316 14.99 -8.21 -9.29
N THR A 317 13.85 -8.26 -8.60
CA THR A 317 12.54 -8.03 -9.22
C THR A 317 12.42 -6.57 -9.67
N TYR A 318 12.84 -5.63 -8.84
CA TYR A 318 12.78 -4.20 -9.11
C TYR A 318 13.59 -3.82 -10.34
N LEU A 319 14.86 -4.21 -10.40
CA LEU A 319 15.72 -3.96 -11.57
C LEU A 319 15.10 -4.55 -12.84
N LYS A 320 14.63 -5.80 -12.77
CA LYS A 320 14.13 -6.46 -13.97
C LYS A 320 12.82 -5.84 -14.47
N LEU A 321 11.93 -5.42 -13.56
CA LEU A 321 10.71 -4.70 -13.94
C LEU A 321 11.01 -3.33 -14.54
N GLN A 322 12.01 -2.60 -14.03
CA GLN A 322 12.40 -1.32 -14.63
C GLN A 322 12.90 -1.47 -16.06
N GLU A 323 13.72 -2.49 -16.35
CA GLU A 323 14.17 -2.79 -17.71
C GLU A 323 12.97 -3.09 -18.64
N LEU A 324 12.05 -3.95 -18.22
CA LEU A 324 10.87 -4.33 -19.02
C LEU A 324 9.95 -3.13 -19.28
N ILE A 325 9.71 -2.29 -18.27
CA ILE A 325 8.91 -1.07 -18.39
C ILE A 325 9.60 -0.08 -19.35
N PHE A 326 10.91 0.08 -19.23
CA PHE A 326 11.69 0.97 -20.09
C PHE A 326 11.61 0.57 -21.56
N GLU A 327 11.70 -0.73 -21.86
CA GLU A 327 11.61 -1.23 -23.23
C GLU A 327 10.18 -1.08 -23.79
N ASP A 328 9.16 -1.51 -23.04
CA ASP A 328 7.81 -1.66 -23.57
C ASP A 328 6.92 -0.41 -23.43
N ILE A 329 6.96 0.27 -22.28
CA ILE A 329 6.04 1.38 -21.98
C ILE A 329 6.53 2.65 -22.66
N ARG A 330 7.85 2.86 -22.72
CA ARG A 330 8.44 4.01 -23.41
C ARG A 330 8.00 4.08 -24.87
N GLU A 331 8.11 2.98 -25.61
CA GLU A 331 7.73 2.94 -27.02
C GLU A 331 6.23 3.25 -27.21
N GLN A 332 5.38 2.71 -26.34
CA GLN A 332 3.94 2.97 -26.40
C GLN A 332 3.59 4.43 -26.06
N VAL A 333 4.19 5.01 -25.01
CA VAL A 333 3.96 6.42 -24.66
C VAL A 333 4.44 7.35 -25.77
N VAL A 334 5.62 7.10 -26.34
CA VAL A 334 6.15 7.89 -27.46
C VAL A 334 5.28 7.73 -28.72
N SER A 335 4.75 6.54 -28.99
CA SER A 335 3.85 6.27 -30.11
C SER A 335 2.49 6.97 -29.97
N ILE A 336 1.95 7.04 -28.74
CA ILE A 336 0.73 7.80 -28.43
C ILE A 336 0.99 9.31 -28.53
N GLY A 337 2.24 9.74 -28.30
CA GLY A 337 2.65 11.14 -28.32
C GLY A 337 1.85 11.94 -27.30
N GLY A 338 1.46 13.17 -27.65
CA GLY A 338 0.69 14.00 -26.72
C GLY A 338 -0.77 13.57 -26.50
N GLY A 339 -1.25 12.47 -27.09
CA GLY A 339 -2.65 12.03 -27.01
C GLY A 339 -3.60 12.86 -27.88
N LYS A 340 -4.67 12.20 -28.36
CA LYS A 340 -5.67 12.80 -29.28
C LYS A 340 -6.98 13.21 -28.60
N SER A 341 -7.33 12.63 -27.46
CA SER A 341 -8.55 12.94 -26.69
C SER A 341 -8.22 13.39 -25.28
N GLU A 342 -9.14 14.09 -24.62
CA GLU A 342 -9.01 14.48 -23.20
C GLU A 342 -8.81 13.24 -22.30
N GLY A 343 -9.54 12.15 -22.55
CA GLY A 343 -9.40 10.90 -21.80
C GLY A 343 -8.03 10.22 -21.97
N THR A 344 -7.41 10.29 -23.15
CA THR A 344 -6.04 9.80 -23.37
C THR A 344 -5.04 10.65 -22.59
N VAL A 345 -5.19 11.98 -22.62
CA VAL A 345 -4.28 12.92 -21.94
C VAL A 345 -4.34 12.76 -20.42
N GLU A 346 -5.55 12.63 -19.85
CA GLU A 346 -5.74 12.33 -18.42
C GLU A 346 -5.13 10.96 -18.07
N GLY A 347 -5.36 9.94 -18.90
CA GLY A 347 -4.79 8.61 -18.70
C GLY A 347 -3.24 8.62 -18.71
N LEU A 348 -2.62 9.38 -19.61
CA LEU A 348 -1.15 9.51 -19.68
C LEU A 348 -0.59 10.18 -18.42
N PHE A 349 -1.30 11.18 -17.88
CA PHE A 349 -0.92 11.77 -16.60
C PHE A 349 -1.05 10.78 -15.43
N HIS A 350 -2.11 9.97 -15.41
CA HIS A 350 -2.23 8.89 -14.42
C HIS A 350 -1.11 7.86 -14.55
N LEU A 351 -0.71 7.50 -15.78
CA LEU A 351 0.43 6.61 -16.03
C LEU A 351 1.74 7.21 -15.49
N TYR A 352 1.97 8.50 -15.71
CA TYR A 352 3.11 9.22 -15.14
C TYR A 352 3.14 9.10 -13.61
N LEU A 353 2.01 9.30 -12.93
CA LEU A 353 1.93 9.17 -11.47
C LEU A 353 2.22 7.74 -10.99
N GLN A 354 1.73 6.72 -11.71
CA GLN A 354 2.01 5.32 -11.36
C GLN A 354 3.48 4.94 -11.55
N LEU A 355 4.11 5.43 -12.64
CA LEU A 355 5.55 5.26 -12.87
C LEU A 355 6.39 6.01 -11.82
N LYS A 356 5.94 7.19 -11.41
CA LYS A 356 6.56 7.94 -10.31
C LYS A 356 6.48 7.17 -8.98
N HIS A 357 5.34 6.55 -8.70
CA HIS A 357 5.20 5.68 -7.53
C HIS A 357 6.17 4.50 -7.57
N LEU A 358 6.32 3.86 -8.73
CA LEU A 358 7.28 2.77 -8.95
C LEU A 358 8.73 3.24 -8.75
N LYS A 359 9.09 4.40 -9.30
CA LYS A 359 10.40 5.02 -9.09
C LYS A 359 10.65 5.31 -7.61
N HIS A 360 9.66 5.82 -6.88
CA HIS A 360 9.79 6.10 -5.44
C HIS A 360 10.09 4.84 -4.61
N GLN A 361 9.75 3.63 -5.10
CA GLN A 361 10.15 2.39 -4.44
C GLN A 361 11.68 2.15 -4.45
N HIS A 362 12.46 2.94 -5.19
CA HIS A 362 13.92 2.97 -5.14
C HIS A 362 14.48 3.20 -3.72
N ILE A 363 13.73 3.85 -2.82
CA ILE A 363 14.15 4.06 -1.42
C ILE A 363 14.48 2.74 -0.70
N TYR A 364 13.92 1.63 -1.15
CA TYR A 364 14.14 0.29 -0.58
C TYR A 364 15.21 -0.52 -1.33
N PHE A 365 15.78 0.03 -2.40
CA PHE A 365 16.78 -0.62 -3.22
C PHE A 365 18.15 -0.53 -2.55
N SER A 366 18.87 -1.66 -2.49
CA SER A 366 20.09 -1.74 -1.67
C SER A 366 21.35 -1.19 -2.37
N LYS A 367 21.32 -0.91 -3.68
CA LYS A 367 22.48 -0.43 -4.46
C LYS A 367 22.24 1.00 -4.94
N SER A 368 23.00 1.98 -4.45
CA SER A 368 22.74 3.41 -4.70
C SER A 368 23.37 4.01 -5.96
N ASP A 369 24.39 3.36 -6.55
CA ASP A 369 25.32 4.07 -7.45
C ASP A 369 25.13 3.80 -8.95
N SER A 370 24.12 3.02 -9.34
CA SER A 370 23.84 2.75 -10.76
C SER A 370 22.73 3.64 -11.29
N THR A 371 22.98 4.35 -12.39
CA THR A 371 21.91 4.98 -13.19
C THR A 371 20.92 3.90 -13.61
N LEU A 372 19.67 4.09 -13.23
CA LEU A 372 18.58 3.14 -13.46
C LEU A 372 17.79 3.50 -14.74
N PRO A 373 17.21 2.50 -15.43
CA PRO A 373 16.46 2.74 -16.67
C PRO A 373 15.36 3.80 -16.53
N LEU A 374 14.69 3.84 -15.37
CA LEU A 374 13.61 4.78 -15.12
C LEU A 374 14.05 6.13 -14.54
N ASP A 375 15.33 6.45 -14.46
CA ASP A 375 15.75 7.73 -13.87
C ASP A 375 15.22 8.94 -14.64
N ALA A 376 15.23 8.86 -15.97
CA ALA A 376 14.78 9.90 -16.89
C ALA A 376 13.39 9.64 -17.51
N PHE A 377 12.51 8.86 -16.86
CA PHE A 377 11.21 8.50 -17.42
C PHE A 377 10.28 9.71 -17.70
N HIS A 378 10.49 10.82 -17.00
CA HIS A 378 9.74 12.07 -17.20
C HIS A 378 9.83 12.58 -18.64
N THR A 379 10.97 12.36 -19.33
CA THR A 379 11.19 12.76 -20.72
C THR A 379 10.21 12.12 -21.71
N TRP A 380 9.58 10.99 -21.34
CA TRP A 380 8.57 10.34 -22.19
C TRP A 380 7.26 11.14 -22.22
N PHE A 381 7.06 11.99 -21.21
CA PHE A 381 5.84 12.77 -21.01
C PHE A 381 6.00 14.25 -21.40
N SER A 382 7.14 14.67 -21.98
CA SER A 382 7.37 16.05 -22.40
C SER A 382 6.37 16.54 -23.47
N GLU A 383 5.89 15.67 -24.37
CA GLU A 383 4.87 16.02 -25.37
C GLU A 383 3.42 16.00 -24.81
N PRO A 384 3.01 15.01 -23.98
CA PRO A 384 1.72 15.06 -23.27
C PRO A 384 1.55 16.23 -22.30
N LEU A 385 2.61 16.66 -21.63
CA LEU A 385 2.54 17.60 -20.51
C LEU A 385 1.85 18.94 -20.87
N PRO A 386 2.21 19.65 -21.96
CA PRO A 386 1.52 20.88 -22.34
C PRO A 386 0.03 20.68 -22.64
N LYS A 387 -0.34 19.58 -23.29
CA LYS A 387 -1.74 19.26 -23.60
C LYS A 387 -2.54 18.96 -22.34
N TRP A 388 -1.91 18.31 -21.37
CA TRP A 388 -2.51 18.06 -20.07
C TRP A 388 -2.72 19.36 -19.27
N LEU A 389 -1.75 20.26 -19.24
CA LEU A 389 -1.92 21.60 -18.64
C LEU A 389 -3.09 22.36 -19.28
N GLN A 390 -3.19 22.30 -20.61
CA GLN A 390 -4.30 22.91 -21.34
C GLN A 390 -5.65 22.26 -21.00
N ALA A 391 -5.70 20.94 -20.84
CA ALA A 391 -6.91 20.22 -20.42
C ALA A 391 -7.33 20.63 -19.00
N VAL A 392 -6.39 20.72 -18.05
CA VAL A 392 -6.64 21.20 -16.68
C VAL A 392 -7.17 22.63 -16.68
N TYR A 393 -6.59 23.52 -17.49
CA TYR A 393 -7.09 24.89 -17.66
C TYR A 393 -8.53 24.89 -18.19
N ASN A 394 -8.80 24.18 -19.29
CA ASN A 394 -10.12 24.12 -19.91
C ASN A 394 -11.18 23.56 -18.94
N ALA A 395 -10.86 22.47 -18.24
CA ALA A 395 -11.75 21.88 -17.24
C ALA A 395 -12.04 22.86 -16.09
N THR A 396 -11.02 23.56 -15.60
CA THR A 396 -11.17 24.56 -14.55
C THR A 396 -12.02 25.74 -15.01
N VAL A 397 -11.80 26.24 -16.22
CA VAL A 397 -12.60 27.30 -16.83
C VAL A 397 -14.07 26.89 -16.89
N GLN A 398 -14.38 25.68 -17.36
CA GLN A 398 -15.75 25.17 -17.40
C GLN A 398 -16.37 25.05 -16.01
N MET A 399 -15.62 24.58 -15.01
CA MET A 399 -16.08 24.50 -13.62
C MET A 399 -16.44 25.88 -13.06
N VAL A 400 -15.56 26.87 -13.25
CA VAL A 400 -15.79 28.26 -12.80
C VAL A 400 -17.01 28.87 -13.51
N HIS A 401 -17.15 28.66 -14.82
CA HIS A 401 -18.35 29.09 -15.55
C HIS A 401 -19.63 28.50 -14.96
N ARG A 402 -19.67 27.19 -14.72
CA ARG A 402 -20.84 26.50 -14.15
C ARG A 402 -21.13 26.99 -12.73
N ALA A 403 -20.10 27.23 -11.91
CA ALA A 403 -20.24 27.75 -10.56
C ALA A 403 -20.91 29.13 -10.57
N VAL A 404 -20.41 30.08 -11.38
CA VAL A 404 -20.98 31.44 -11.45
C VAL A 404 -22.38 31.44 -12.08
N GLN A 405 -22.65 30.57 -13.06
CA GLN A 405 -23.99 30.45 -13.66
C GLN A 405 -25.06 29.97 -12.68
N LYS A 406 -24.69 29.11 -11.73
CA LYS A 406 -25.60 28.60 -10.70
C LYS A 406 -25.74 29.55 -9.51
N ASP A 407 -24.75 30.42 -9.30
CA ASP A 407 -24.71 31.35 -8.18
C ASP A 407 -25.86 32.37 -8.24
N GLN A 408 -26.54 32.55 -7.11
CA GLN A 408 -27.59 33.57 -6.94
C GLN A 408 -27.04 34.87 -6.33
N LEU A 409 -25.73 34.93 -6.06
CA LEU A 409 -25.02 36.05 -5.42
C LEU A 409 -25.59 36.35 -4.03
N GLU A 410 -25.80 35.28 -3.26
CA GLU A 410 -26.24 35.33 -1.86
C GLU A 410 -25.07 34.89 -0.96
N ALA A 411 -24.91 35.57 0.18
CA ALA A 411 -23.88 35.21 1.16
C ALA A 411 -24.17 33.84 1.78
N ILE A 412 -23.13 33.04 2.01
CA ILE A 412 -23.27 31.68 2.56
C ILE A 412 -23.75 31.72 4.03
N GLY A 413 -23.42 32.77 4.77
CA GLY A 413 -23.87 32.96 6.15
C GLY A 413 -23.38 34.27 6.77
N GLU A 414 -23.72 34.52 8.04
CA GLU A 414 -23.42 35.79 8.74
C GLU A 414 -21.91 36.09 8.85
N ARG A 415 -21.07 35.06 8.95
CA ARG A 415 -19.61 35.20 9.03
C ARG A 415 -18.92 35.14 7.66
N THR A 416 -19.55 34.51 6.68
CA THR A 416 -19.02 34.30 5.32
C THR A 416 -19.82 35.13 4.33
N LYS A 417 -19.39 36.39 4.17
CA LYS A 417 -20.11 37.39 3.36
C LYS A 417 -19.95 37.21 1.84
N HIS A 418 -19.21 36.19 1.39
CA HIS A 418 -19.08 35.80 -0.02
C HIS A 418 -20.05 34.65 -0.36
N SER A 419 -20.34 34.46 -1.65
CA SER A 419 -21.23 33.40 -2.14
C SER A 419 -20.50 32.08 -2.41
N THR A 420 -21.27 31.05 -2.75
CA THR A 420 -20.77 29.68 -3.04
C THR A 420 -19.75 29.65 -4.18
N SER A 421 -19.89 30.50 -5.20
CA SER A 421 -18.92 30.53 -6.31
C SER A 421 -17.52 30.95 -5.89
N ALA A 422 -17.37 31.73 -4.80
CA ALA A 422 -16.08 32.11 -4.25
C ALA A 422 -15.38 30.93 -3.53
N VAL A 423 -16.15 29.99 -2.99
CA VAL A 423 -15.63 28.74 -2.41
C VAL A 423 -15.24 27.76 -3.52
N ASP A 424 -16.03 27.69 -4.59
CA ASP A 424 -15.75 26.83 -5.74
C ASP A 424 -14.43 27.22 -6.44
N ILE A 425 -14.17 28.51 -6.65
CA ILE A 425 -12.90 28.97 -7.23
C ILE A 425 -11.70 28.70 -6.30
N ALA A 426 -11.86 28.86 -4.99
CA ALA A 426 -10.82 28.50 -4.01
C ALA A 426 -10.48 27.01 -4.09
N THR A 427 -11.51 26.15 -4.21
CA THR A 427 -11.36 24.71 -4.37
C THR A 427 -10.67 24.36 -5.69
N CYS A 428 -11.00 25.05 -6.78
CA CYS A 428 -10.32 24.87 -8.07
C CYS A 428 -8.82 25.19 -7.99
N PHE A 429 -8.46 26.30 -7.33
CA PHE A 429 -7.05 26.71 -7.18
C PHE A 429 -6.28 25.72 -6.30
N SER A 430 -6.91 25.24 -5.22
CA SER A 430 -6.32 24.20 -4.37
C SER A 430 -6.12 22.86 -5.10
N LYS A 431 -7.01 22.51 -6.02
CA LYS A 431 -6.82 21.33 -6.89
C LYS A 431 -5.60 21.51 -7.80
N ILE A 432 -5.48 22.65 -8.48
CA ILE A 432 -4.31 22.95 -9.34
C ILE A 432 -3.01 22.85 -8.52
N GLN A 433 -3.00 23.41 -7.30
CA GLN A 433 -1.87 23.30 -6.38
C GLN A 433 -1.53 21.84 -6.03
N THR A 434 -2.53 21.04 -5.67
CA THR A 434 -2.33 19.62 -5.33
C THR A 434 -1.71 18.88 -6.52
N THR A 435 -2.19 19.16 -7.71
CA THR A 435 -1.68 18.54 -8.93
C THR A 435 -0.25 18.98 -9.27
N TRP A 436 0.10 20.25 -9.02
CA TRP A 436 1.48 20.74 -9.13
C TRP A 436 2.43 19.97 -8.21
N VAL A 437 2.07 19.82 -6.93
CA VAL A 437 2.86 19.05 -5.96
C VAL A 437 2.97 17.59 -6.38
N GLN A 438 1.90 17.00 -6.90
CA GLN A 438 1.90 15.62 -7.42
C GLN A 438 2.74 15.47 -8.68
N LEU A 439 2.86 16.50 -9.52
CA LEU A 439 3.74 16.50 -10.69
C LEU A 439 5.19 16.38 -10.22
N ASN A 440 5.67 17.26 -9.32
CA ASN A 440 7.07 17.35 -8.88
C ASN A 440 8.05 17.07 -10.04
N TRP A 441 7.98 17.92 -11.08
CA TRP A 441 8.70 17.70 -12.31
C TRP A 441 10.22 17.77 -12.06
N PRO A 442 10.99 16.72 -12.43
CA PRO A 442 12.38 16.61 -12.01
C PRO A 442 13.36 17.49 -12.79
N ASP A 443 12.98 17.96 -13.99
CA ASP A 443 13.80 18.90 -14.75
C ASP A 443 13.53 20.34 -14.26
N PRO A 444 14.52 21.05 -13.71
CA PRO A 444 14.30 22.38 -13.13
C PRO A 444 13.85 23.43 -14.16
N GLU A 445 14.37 23.37 -15.38
CA GLU A 445 14.08 24.34 -16.44
C GLU A 445 12.64 24.15 -16.96
N GLU A 446 12.25 22.91 -17.25
CA GLU A 446 10.88 22.59 -17.64
C GLU A 446 9.89 22.83 -16.48
N SER A 447 10.28 22.51 -15.24
CA SER A 447 9.48 22.77 -14.03
C SER A 447 9.17 24.26 -13.87
N PHE A 448 10.16 25.13 -14.12
CA PHE A 448 9.96 26.58 -14.12
C PHE A 448 8.98 27.02 -15.22
N VAL A 449 9.09 26.49 -16.43
CA VAL A 449 8.14 26.81 -17.53
C VAL A 449 6.71 26.39 -17.15
N VAL A 450 6.54 25.20 -16.56
CA VAL A 450 5.23 24.73 -16.07
C VAL A 450 4.69 25.66 -14.99
N MET A 451 5.52 26.09 -14.04
CA MET A 451 5.13 27.04 -12.98
C MET A 451 4.64 28.37 -13.54
N VAL A 452 5.38 28.95 -14.49
CA VAL A 452 4.98 30.18 -15.19
C VAL A 452 3.64 29.98 -15.87
N LYS A 453 3.45 28.84 -16.56
CA LYS A 453 2.19 28.55 -17.24
C LYS A 453 1.02 28.38 -16.28
N LEU A 454 1.19 27.65 -15.19
CA LEU A 454 0.15 27.49 -14.17
C LEU A 454 -0.22 28.82 -13.52
N THR A 455 0.78 29.67 -13.23
CA THR A 455 0.57 31.01 -12.68
C THR A 455 -0.22 31.89 -13.66
N GLU A 456 0.11 31.83 -14.95
CA GLU A 456 -0.63 32.50 -16.01
C GLU A 456 -2.08 32.05 -16.07
N ASP A 457 -2.30 30.75 -16.07
CA ASP A 457 -3.62 30.14 -16.19
C ASP A 457 -4.50 30.50 -14.99
N MET A 458 -3.96 30.45 -13.77
CA MET A 458 -4.67 30.89 -12.56
C MET A 458 -4.98 32.39 -12.59
N CYS A 459 -4.06 33.22 -13.08
CA CYS A 459 -4.30 34.66 -13.28
C CYS A 459 -5.42 34.93 -14.29
N ASN A 460 -5.44 34.21 -15.41
CA ASN A 460 -6.47 34.33 -16.44
C ASN A 460 -7.85 33.89 -15.92
N ILE A 461 -7.91 32.78 -15.18
CA ILE A 461 -9.14 32.29 -14.54
C ILE A 461 -9.67 33.31 -13.53
N ALA A 462 -8.79 33.93 -12.74
CA ALA A 462 -9.16 34.98 -11.80
C ALA A 462 -9.82 36.19 -12.49
N LEU A 463 -9.22 36.71 -13.56
CA LEU A 463 -9.78 37.83 -14.31
C LEU A 463 -11.09 37.46 -15.00
N MET A 464 -11.17 36.24 -15.54
CA MET A 464 -12.40 35.71 -16.10
C MET A 464 -13.51 35.62 -15.04
N TYR A 465 -13.22 35.12 -13.84
CA TYR A 465 -14.19 35.06 -12.74
C TYR A 465 -14.74 36.45 -12.40
N CYS A 466 -13.89 37.48 -12.31
CA CYS A 466 -14.34 38.85 -12.10
C CYS A 466 -15.34 39.32 -13.17
N ARG A 467 -15.05 39.04 -14.45
CA ARG A 467 -15.94 39.38 -15.57
C ARG A 467 -17.28 38.63 -15.49
N LEU A 468 -17.24 37.34 -15.16
CA LEU A 468 -18.43 36.51 -15.04
C LEU A 468 -19.32 36.94 -13.88
N LEU A 469 -18.75 37.33 -12.73
CA LEU A 469 -19.52 37.85 -11.60
C LEU A 469 -20.27 39.14 -11.97
N LYS A 470 -19.63 40.06 -12.69
CA LYS A 470 -20.26 41.30 -13.17
C LYS A 470 -21.43 40.99 -14.10
N ALA A 471 -21.21 40.17 -15.13
CA ALA A 471 -22.24 39.77 -16.06
C ALA A 471 -23.41 39.04 -15.36
N ARG A 472 -23.11 38.21 -14.35
CA ARG A 472 -24.13 37.52 -13.54
C ARG A 472 -24.97 38.50 -12.71
N ALA A 473 -24.33 39.49 -12.09
CA ALA A 473 -25.02 40.53 -11.34
C ALA A 473 -25.96 41.35 -12.24
N GLU A 474 -25.54 41.65 -13.46
CA GLU A 474 -26.36 42.33 -14.48
C GLU A 474 -27.56 41.47 -14.93
N ASP A 475 -27.34 40.19 -15.27
CA ASP A 475 -28.41 39.26 -15.68
C ASP A 475 -29.49 39.10 -14.59
N LEU A 476 -29.06 38.91 -13.33
CA LEU A 476 -29.97 38.78 -12.19
C LEU A 476 -30.70 40.10 -11.88
N SER A 477 -30.08 41.26 -12.17
CA SER A 477 -30.72 42.57 -12.07
C SER A 477 -31.81 42.74 -13.13
N VAL A 478 -31.56 42.35 -14.38
CA VAL A 478 -32.54 42.46 -15.48
C VAL A 478 -33.74 41.53 -15.28
N LYS A 479 -33.51 40.31 -14.79
CA LYS A 479 -34.58 39.34 -14.48
C LYS A 479 -35.47 39.82 -13.32
N GLY A 480 -34.90 40.46 -12.30
CA GLY A 480 -35.65 41.05 -11.20
C GLY A 480 -36.60 42.18 -11.65
N CYS A 481 -36.16 43.04 -12.57
CA CYS A 481 -36.98 44.15 -13.09
C CYS A 481 -38.19 43.69 -13.94
N ARG A 482 -38.18 42.48 -14.51
CA ARG A 482 -39.30 41.96 -15.33
C ARG A 482 -40.41 41.31 -14.49
N ALA A 483 -40.15 40.95 -13.24
CA ALA A 483 -41.08 40.17 -12.42
C ALA A 483 -41.98 41.02 -11.49
N THR A 484 -41.67 42.30 -11.26
CA THR A 484 -42.45 43.16 -10.33
C THR A 484 -42.55 44.58 -10.89
N SER A 485 -43.70 44.94 -11.45
CA SER A 485 -44.00 46.28 -12.00
C SER A 485 -44.61 47.24 -10.96
N SER A 486 -44.40 46.99 -9.66
CA SER A 486 -44.75 47.94 -8.60
C SER A 486 -43.71 47.88 -7.48
N GLU A 487 -43.18 49.04 -7.08
CA GLU A 487 -42.19 49.29 -6.01
C GLU A 487 -40.70 49.39 -6.45
N ASN A 488 -40.35 50.52 -7.09
CA ASN A 488 -38.97 50.90 -7.42
C ASN A 488 -38.00 50.91 -6.20
N SER A 489 -38.48 51.08 -4.96
CA SER A 489 -37.61 51.15 -3.77
C SER A 489 -37.06 49.78 -3.32
N LYS A 490 -37.84 48.70 -3.44
CA LYS A 490 -37.36 47.35 -3.08
C LYS A 490 -36.39 46.79 -4.11
N ILE A 491 -36.60 47.11 -5.39
CA ILE A 491 -35.74 46.68 -6.50
C ILE A 491 -34.32 47.23 -6.34
N ASN A 492 -34.16 48.51 -5.98
CA ASN A 492 -32.84 49.11 -5.78
C ASN A 492 -32.12 48.52 -4.56
N SER A 493 -32.81 48.21 -3.47
CA SER A 493 -32.22 47.55 -2.30
C SER A 493 -31.62 46.19 -2.65
N VAL A 494 -32.36 45.32 -3.37
CA VAL A 494 -31.93 43.96 -3.76
C VAL A 494 -30.70 43.98 -4.67
N ILE A 495 -30.59 44.99 -5.54
CA ILE A 495 -29.45 45.15 -6.43
C ILE A 495 -28.20 45.61 -5.66
N SER A 496 -28.36 46.48 -4.65
CA SER A 496 -27.28 46.86 -3.72
C SER A 496 -26.77 45.67 -2.91
N LEU A 497 -27.65 44.75 -2.47
CA LEU A 497 -27.26 43.51 -1.75
C LEU A 497 -26.31 42.66 -2.61
N ARG A 498 -26.68 42.42 -3.87
CA ARG A 498 -25.92 41.54 -4.78
C ARG A 498 -24.57 42.14 -5.15
N LEU A 499 -24.48 43.45 -5.33
CA LEU A 499 -23.20 44.13 -5.57
C LEU A 499 -22.26 44.01 -4.36
N CYS A 500 -22.78 44.01 -3.13
CA CYS A 500 -21.98 43.77 -1.93
C CYS A 500 -21.39 42.36 -1.91
N VAL A 501 -22.18 41.34 -2.26
CA VAL A 501 -21.68 39.95 -2.37
C VAL A 501 -20.64 39.81 -3.48
N VAL A 502 -20.84 40.44 -4.64
CA VAL A 502 -19.84 40.48 -5.73
C VAL A 502 -18.53 41.10 -5.26
N LEU A 503 -18.58 42.20 -4.52
CA LEU A 503 -17.39 42.85 -3.95
C LEU A 503 -16.66 41.92 -2.98
N ASN A 504 -17.40 41.21 -2.12
CA ASN A 504 -16.81 40.25 -1.19
C ASN A 504 -16.19 39.05 -1.91
N ASN A 505 -16.81 38.56 -3.00
CA ASN A 505 -16.25 37.49 -3.81
C ASN A 505 -14.95 37.93 -4.50
N MET A 506 -14.91 39.14 -5.06
CA MET A 506 -13.70 39.67 -5.68
C MET A 506 -12.59 39.91 -4.65
N GLU A 507 -12.95 40.31 -3.43
CA GLU A 507 -11.98 40.46 -2.34
C GLU A 507 -11.46 39.09 -1.86
N GLN A 508 -12.34 38.09 -1.73
CA GLN A 508 -11.93 36.72 -1.45
C GLN A 508 -10.98 36.18 -2.53
N LEU A 509 -11.28 36.44 -3.81
CA LEU A 509 -10.38 36.10 -4.91
C LEU A 509 -9.03 36.83 -4.78
N ARG A 510 -9.01 38.11 -4.41
CA ARG A 510 -7.78 38.87 -4.17
C ARG A 510 -6.92 38.22 -3.09
N VAL A 511 -7.53 37.76 -2.00
CA VAL A 511 -6.86 37.04 -0.91
C VAL A 511 -6.32 35.69 -1.41
N ILE A 512 -7.09 34.92 -2.17
CA ILE A 512 -6.62 33.65 -2.73
C ILE A 512 -5.38 33.87 -3.61
N ILE A 513 -5.45 34.84 -4.53
CA ILE A 513 -4.35 35.19 -5.43
C ILE A 513 -3.12 35.69 -4.66
N SER A 514 -3.29 36.36 -3.52
CA SER A 514 -2.16 36.82 -2.73
C SER A 514 -1.33 35.71 -2.09
N HIS A 515 -1.94 34.54 -1.88
CA HIS A 515 -1.27 33.38 -1.28
C HIS A 515 -0.63 32.44 -2.32
N LEU A 516 -0.83 32.68 -3.63
CA LEU A 516 -0.25 31.84 -4.69
C LEU A 516 1.26 31.61 -4.57
N PRO A 517 2.10 32.61 -4.24
CA PRO A 517 3.55 32.39 -4.13
C PRO A 517 3.91 31.33 -3.08
N ALA A 518 3.22 31.33 -1.94
CA ALA A 518 3.42 30.35 -0.88
C ALA A 518 2.79 28.99 -1.22
N GLN A 519 1.62 28.99 -1.88
CA GLN A 519 0.92 27.76 -2.26
C GLN A 519 1.66 26.96 -3.32
N LEU A 520 2.29 27.63 -4.28
CA LEU A 520 3.03 27.00 -5.37
C LEU A 520 4.52 26.82 -5.05
N ASP A 521 4.97 27.21 -3.85
CA ASP A 521 6.36 27.10 -3.40
C ASP A 521 7.37 27.77 -4.37
N TRP A 522 7.17 29.07 -4.62
CA TRP A 522 8.09 29.84 -5.47
C TRP A 522 9.49 29.97 -4.87
N GLU A 523 9.63 29.82 -3.55
CA GLU A 523 10.92 29.86 -2.86
C GLU A 523 11.71 28.57 -3.11
N GLY A 524 11.10 27.39 -2.95
CA GLY A 524 11.75 26.12 -3.27
C GLY A 524 12.20 26.03 -4.73
N LEU A 525 11.33 26.44 -5.66
CA LEU A 525 11.69 26.48 -7.09
C LEU A 525 12.85 27.45 -7.38
N LYS A 526 12.96 28.55 -6.63
CA LYS A 526 14.07 29.50 -6.76
C LYS A 526 15.37 28.89 -6.25
N GLU A 527 15.34 28.16 -5.13
CA GLU A 527 16.51 27.44 -4.61
C GLU A 527 17.03 26.44 -5.65
N ASP A 528 16.14 25.65 -6.26
CA ASP A 528 16.49 24.67 -7.30
C ASP A 528 17.11 25.29 -8.58
N MET A 529 16.83 26.57 -8.84
CA MET A 529 17.24 27.30 -10.05
C MET A 529 18.43 28.25 -9.85
N THR A 530 18.92 28.40 -8.62
CA THR A 530 19.93 29.42 -8.24
C THR A 530 21.25 29.29 -9.02
N ASP A 531 21.60 28.08 -9.48
CA ASP A 531 22.82 27.81 -10.23
C ASP A 531 22.69 27.98 -11.76
N ARG A 532 21.47 28.16 -12.29
CA ARG A 532 21.19 28.04 -13.75
C ARG A 532 20.52 29.24 -14.39
N ILE A 533 19.70 30.00 -13.65
CA ILE A 533 19.03 31.21 -14.14
C ILE A 533 19.30 32.36 -13.17
N GLU A 534 19.45 33.57 -13.69
CA GLU A 534 19.46 34.77 -12.85
C GLU A 534 18.17 34.86 -12.03
N VAL A 535 18.30 34.71 -10.72
CA VAL A 535 17.21 34.77 -9.73
C VAL A 535 16.27 35.97 -9.93
N GLU A 536 16.79 37.09 -10.44
CA GLU A 536 16.00 38.28 -10.77
C GLU A 536 14.98 38.04 -11.89
N GLN A 537 15.29 37.23 -12.90
CA GLN A 537 14.36 36.95 -14.02
C GLN A 537 13.17 36.09 -13.57
N ILE A 538 13.40 35.12 -12.68
CA ILE A 538 12.37 34.28 -12.05
C ILE A 538 11.44 35.15 -11.19
N GLN A 539 12.04 35.97 -10.31
CA GLN A 539 11.28 36.88 -9.46
C GLN A 539 10.48 37.87 -10.30
N ASN A 540 11.10 38.49 -11.30
CA ASN A 540 10.44 39.48 -12.13
C ASN A 540 9.29 38.87 -12.94
N THR A 541 9.42 37.68 -13.53
CA THR A 541 8.37 37.11 -14.39
C THR A 541 7.11 36.73 -13.59
N LEU A 542 7.27 35.87 -12.57
CA LEU A 542 6.14 35.38 -11.76
C LEU A 542 5.51 36.49 -10.92
N HIS A 543 6.32 37.33 -10.27
CA HIS A 543 5.78 38.41 -9.44
C HIS A 543 5.15 39.51 -10.29
N THR A 544 5.74 39.90 -11.44
CA THR A 544 5.13 40.93 -12.30
C THR A 544 3.77 40.48 -12.83
N GLN A 545 3.66 39.22 -13.24
CA GLN A 545 2.39 38.65 -13.69
C GLN A 545 1.33 38.69 -12.57
N LEU A 546 1.70 38.23 -11.37
CA LEU A 546 0.79 38.24 -10.22
C LEU A 546 0.40 39.66 -9.81
N GLN A 547 1.34 40.60 -9.78
CA GLN A 547 1.08 42.01 -9.44
C GLN A 547 0.17 42.69 -10.48
N THR A 548 0.36 42.39 -11.76
CA THR A 548 -0.50 42.88 -12.85
C THR A 548 -1.93 42.38 -12.68
N THR A 549 -2.10 41.10 -12.35
CA THR A 549 -3.42 40.52 -12.06
C THR A 549 -4.04 41.11 -10.80
N LYS A 550 -3.30 41.23 -9.69
CA LYS A 550 -3.77 41.88 -8.46
C LYS A 550 -4.22 43.32 -8.71
N SER A 551 -3.45 44.09 -9.48
CA SER A 551 -3.80 45.46 -9.88
C SER A 551 -5.10 45.48 -10.70
N SER A 552 -5.25 44.55 -11.62
CA SER A 552 -6.45 44.42 -12.45
C SER A 552 -7.69 44.03 -11.62
N VAL A 553 -7.58 43.05 -10.72
CA VAL A 553 -8.66 42.70 -9.78
C VAL A 553 -9.02 43.90 -8.90
N ASN A 554 -8.04 44.67 -8.40
CA ASN A 554 -8.31 45.90 -7.65
C ASN A 554 -9.04 46.97 -8.48
N LYS A 555 -8.72 47.09 -9.78
CA LYS A 555 -9.46 47.98 -10.69
C LYS A 555 -10.90 47.50 -10.88
N GLU A 556 -11.11 46.18 -11.01
CA GLU A 556 -12.45 45.59 -11.09
C GLU A 556 -13.27 45.86 -9.82
N ILE A 557 -12.68 45.68 -8.63
CA ILE A 557 -13.31 46.00 -7.33
C ILE A 557 -13.69 47.48 -7.27
N LYS A 558 -12.77 48.39 -7.61
CA LYS A 558 -13.05 49.85 -7.65
C LYS A 558 -14.18 50.19 -8.61
N SER A 559 -14.23 49.54 -9.77
CA SER A 559 -15.30 49.72 -10.75
C SER A 559 -16.67 49.29 -10.19
N VAL A 560 -16.76 48.14 -9.51
CA VAL A 560 -18.02 47.71 -8.87
C VAL A 560 -18.42 48.64 -7.71
N LEU A 561 -17.45 49.08 -6.90
CA LEU A 561 -17.68 50.09 -5.85
C LEU A 561 -18.22 51.39 -6.43
N GLN A 562 -17.69 51.85 -7.56
CA GLN A 562 -18.17 53.04 -8.24
C GLN A 562 -19.62 52.86 -8.74
N THR A 563 -19.96 51.69 -9.29
CA THR A 563 -21.34 51.38 -9.67
C THR A 563 -22.29 51.38 -8.47
N LEU A 564 -21.86 50.82 -7.33
CA LEU A 564 -22.63 50.85 -6.08
C LEU A 564 -22.83 52.29 -5.58
N ALA A 565 -21.77 53.10 -5.59
CA ALA A 565 -21.82 54.51 -5.19
C ALA A 565 -22.70 55.36 -6.13
N GLN A 566 -22.65 55.13 -7.44
CA GLN A 566 -23.51 55.80 -8.42
C GLN A 566 -24.98 55.48 -8.20
N LYS A 567 -25.31 54.23 -7.85
CA LYS A 567 -26.69 53.83 -7.51
C LYS A 567 -27.18 54.52 -6.25
N LEU A 568 -26.37 54.52 -5.18
CA LEU A 568 -26.70 55.26 -3.97
C LEU A 568 -26.92 56.75 -4.28
N HIS A 569 -26.10 57.36 -5.14
CA HIS A 569 -26.28 58.75 -5.54
C HIS A 569 -27.59 59.00 -6.30
N MET A 570 -28.00 58.06 -7.18
CA MET A 570 -29.30 58.15 -7.87
C MET A 570 -30.47 58.02 -6.90
N ASP A 571 -30.39 57.10 -5.94
CA ASP A 571 -31.43 56.92 -4.92
C ASP A 571 -31.55 58.15 -4.01
N ILE A 572 -30.41 58.72 -3.59
CA ILE A 572 -30.35 59.98 -2.86
C ILE A 572 -31.00 61.11 -3.68
N LYS A 573 -30.70 61.19 -5.00
CA LYS A 573 -31.29 62.20 -5.89
C LYS A 573 -32.81 62.06 -5.99
N ILE A 574 -33.33 60.84 -6.06
CA ILE A 574 -34.78 60.57 -6.06
C ILE A 574 -35.40 61.06 -4.75
N HIS A 575 -34.81 60.71 -3.61
CA HIS A 575 -35.26 61.21 -2.31
C HIS A 575 -35.23 62.74 -2.25
N ILE A 576 -34.16 63.38 -2.72
CA ILE A 576 -34.04 64.84 -2.79
C ILE A 576 -35.12 65.47 -3.71
N GLN A 577 -35.44 64.83 -4.84
CA GLN A 577 -36.51 65.31 -5.72
C GLN A 577 -37.89 65.22 -5.06
N HIS A 578 -38.14 64.16 -4.28
CA HIS A 578 -39.34 64.06 -3.45
C HIS A 578 -39.40 65.15 -2.37
N LEU A 579 -38.25 65.52 -1.76
CA LEU A 579 -38.15 66.66 -0.83
C LEU A 579 -38.43 68.01 -1.50
N ALA A 580 -37.98 68.18 -2.75
CA ALA A 580 -38.22 69.40 -3.50
C ALA A 580 -39.69 69.52 -3.99
N ALA A 581 -40.41 68.40 -4.09
CA ALA A 581 -41.80 68.35 -4.55
C ALA A 581 -42.84 68.43 -3.40
N SER A 582 -42.43 68.33 -2.14
CA SER A 582 -43.32 68.43 -0.98
C SER A 582 -43.69 69.87 -0.63
N SER A 583 -44.97 70.12 -0.34
CA SER A 583 -45.52 71.45 -0.03
C SER A 583 -45.05 72.02 1.32
N HIS A 584 -44.89 73.35 1.40
CA HIS A 584 -44.38 74.16 2.52
C HIS A 584 -45.11 74.04 3.89
N SER A 585 -45.99 73.06 4.08
CA SER A 585 -46.76 72.86 5.32
C SER A 585 -46.18 71.81 6.27
N VAL A 586 -45.10 71.11 5.90
CA VAL A 586 -44.47 70.04 6.70
C VAL A 586 -43.16 70.54 7.34
N PRO A 587 -42.90 70.29 8.63
CA PRO A 587 -41.64 70.64 9.28
C PRO A 587 -40.43 70.01 8.55
N LEU A 588 -39.33 70.77 8.43
CA LEU A 588 -38.11 70.33 7.76
C LEU A 588 -37.56 68.99 8.33
N SER A 589 -37.75 68.75 9.63
CA SER A 589 -37.38 67.50 10.30
C SER A 589 -38.13 66.28 9.74
N ASP A 590 -39.44 66.42 9.50
CA ASP A 590 -40.30 65.33 9.06
C ASP A 590 -40.12 65.04 7.58
N MET A 591 -39.72 66.05 6.80
CA MET A 591 -39.32 65.87 5.41
C MET A 591 -37.96 65.17 5.30
N ILE A 592 -36.97 65.48 6.14
CA ILE A 592 -35.62 64.90 6.05
C ILE A 592 -35.56 63.45 6.58
N ASN A 593 -36.47 63.07 7.48
CA ASN A 593 -36.51 61.74 8.12
C ASN A 593 -36.49 60.54 7.14
N PRO A 594 -37.25 60.50 6.03
CA PRO A 594 -37.17 59.42 5.04
C PRO A 594 -35.79 59.26 4.39
N LEU A 595 -35.10 60.37 4.08
CA LEU A 595 -33.73 60.30 3.53
C LEU A 595 -32.73 59.84 4.58
N MET A 596 -32.84 60.33 5.83
CA MET A 596 -31.97 59.91 6.92
C MET A 596 -32.17 58.43 7.27
N ASN A 597 -33.41 57.95 7.32
CA ASN A 597 -33.71 56.54 7.53
C ASN A 597 -33.20 55.66 6.38
N PHE A 598 -33.34 56.10 5.13
CA PHE A 598 -32.75 55.42 3.97
C PHE A 598 -31.23 55.32 4.10
N LEU A 599 -30.53 56.43 4.35
CA LEU A 599 -29.08 56.44 4.50
C LEU A 599 -28.61 55.57 5.68
N VAL A 600 -29.25 55.68 6.85
CA VAL A 600 -28.92 54.85 8.02
C VAL A 600 -29.11 53.37 7.70
N THR A 601 -30.20 53.00 7.02
CA THR A 601 -30.49 51.62 6.66
C THR A 601 -29.47 51.08 5.65
N GLU A 602 -29.16 51.83 4.59
CA GLU A 602 -28.19 51.42 3.57
C GLU A 602 -26.76 51.35 4.11
N PHE A 603 -26.33 52.32 4.94
CA PHE A 603 -25.00 52.28 5.54
C PHE A 603 -24.85 51.17 6.58
N ALA A 604 -25.86 50.95 7.44
CA ALA A 604 -25.87 49.83 8.38
C ALA A 604 -25.86 48.48 7.64
N TYR A 605 -26.58 48.40 6.52
CA TYR A 605 -26.57 47.22 5.68
C TYR A 605 -25.20 46.97 5.06
N MET A 606 -24.56 48.00 4.48
CA MET A 606 -23.23 47.88 3.89
C MET A 606 -22.16 47.51 4.92
N ASP A 607 -22.23 48.06 6.13
CA ASP A 607 -21.34 47.69 7.25
C ASP A 607 -21.51 46.21 7.63
N THR A 608 -22.76 45.75 7.70
CA THR A 608 -23.09 44.36 8.01
C THR A 608 -22.67 43.40 6.89
N ASN A 609 -22.78 43.80 5.62
CA ASN A 609 -22.65 42.87 4.49
C ASN A 609 -21.37 43.01 3.67
N LEU A 610 -20.59 44.09 3.78
CA LEU A 610 -19.26 44.17 3.16
C LEU A 610 -18.17 43.66 4.11
N VAL A 611 -17.11 43.09 3.55
CA VAL A 611 -15.86 42.86 4.28
C VAL A 611 -15.16 44.19 4.61
N GLN A 612 -14.41 44.22 5.72
CA GLN A 612 -13.84 45.44 6.29
C GLN A 612 -13.02 46.25 5.28
N GLU A 613 -12.24 45.58 4.44
CA GLU A 613 -11.39 46.18 3.40
C GLU A 613 -12.23 46.88 2.32
N ASN A 614 -13.35 46.28 1.92
CA ASN A 614 -14.25 46.89 0.95
C ASN A 614 -15.08 48.00 1.56
N PHE A 615 -15.49 47.87 2.83
CA PHE A 615 -16.19 48.92 3.55
C PHE A 615 -15.31 50.17 3.73
N GLN A 616 -14.03 50.01 4.08
CA GLN A 616 -13.08 51.14 4.17
C GLN A 616 -12.86 51.83 2.82
N ARG A 617 -12.75 51.06 1.73
CA ARG A 617 -12.66 51.60 0.35
C ARG A 617 -13.95 52.31 -0.06
N TYR A 618 -15.09 51.86 0.44
CA TYR A 618 -16.38 52.50 0.20
C TYR A 618 -16.55 53.79 1.01
N ASP A 619 -16.22 53.79 2.30
CA ASP A 619 -16.37 54.97 3.16
C ASP A 619 -15.51 56.14 2.68
N THR A 620 -14.29 55.86 2.20
CA THR A 620 -13.44 56.87 1.53
C THR A 620 -14.08 57.44 0.26
N HIS A 621 -14.83 56.65 -0.52
CA HIS A 621 -15.64 57.16 -1.64
C HIS A 621 -16.91 57.91 -1.17
N SER A 622 -17.51 57.46 -0.07
CA SER A 622 -18.73 58.02 0.53
C SER A 622 -18.49 59.37 1.19
N VAL A 623 -17.26 59.70 1.62
CA VAL A 623 -16.89 61.06 2.07
C VAL A 623 -17.28 62.13 1.04
N SER A 624 -17.14 61.84 -0.26
CA SER A 624 -17.58 62.73 -1.33
C SER A 624 -19.11 62.92 -1.36
N ILE A 625 -19.87 61.86 -1.06
CA ILE A 625 -21.34 61.86 -0.96
C ILE A 625 -21.78 62.66 0.28
N LYS A 626 -21.12 62.46 1.42
CA LYS A 626 -21.34 63.21 2.67
C LYS A 626 -21.09 64.71 2.45
N ILE A 627 -20.03 65.07 1.73
CA ILE A 627 -19.72 66.47 1.37
C ILE A 627 -20.78 67.07 0.42
N HIS A 628 -21.23 66.31 -0.59
CA HIS A 628 -22.28 66.77 -1.50
C HIS A 628 -23.63 66.99 -0.80
N LEU A 629 -24.01 66.08 0.10
CA LEU A 629 -25.22 66.22 0.92
C LEU A 629 -25.11 67.44 1.84
N TYR A 630 -23.97 67.63 2.50
CA TYR A 630 -23.72 68.79 3.36
C TYR A 630 -23.82 70.12 2.58
N LEU A 631 -23.20 70.20 1.40
CA LEU A 631 -23.29 71.39 0.54
C LEU A 631 -24.71 71.64 0.04
N TYR A 632 -25.45 70.59 -0.32
CA TYR A 632 -26.83 70.71 -0.80
C TYR A 632 -27.79 71.21 0.29
N PHE A 633 -27.70 70.67 1.51
CA PHE A 633 -28.49 71.14 2.65
C PHE A 633 -28.08 72.54 3.11
N SER A 634 -26.79 72.87 3.04
CA SER A 634 -26.30 74.23 3.30
C SER A 634 -26.90 75.23 2.31
N LEU A 635 -26.99 74.88 1.02
CA LEU A 635 -27.57 75.72 -0.03
C LEU A 635 -29.11 75.84 0.09
N LEU A 636 -29.81 74.78 0.51
CA LEU A 636 -31.24 74.83 0.82
C LEU A 636 -31.55 75.71 2.05
N SER A 637 -30.69 75.69 3.07
CA SER A 637 -30.82 76.57 4.24
C SER A 637 -30.58 78.04 3.89
N ILE A 638 -29.75 78.33 2.88
CA ILE A 638 -29.51 79.70 2.38
C ILE A 638 -30.70 80.21 1.52
N LYS A 639 -31.45 79.32 0.87
CA LYS A 639 -32.64 79.67 0.07
C LYS A 639 -33.93 79.86 0.89
N ASN A 640 -33.94 79.44 2.16
CA ASN A 640 -35.07 79.57 3.09
C ASN A 640 -34.88 80.70 4.12
N ILE A 641 -33.87 81.56 3.94
CA ILE A 641 -33.71 82.87 4.57
C ILE A 641 -34.02 83.91 3.49
#